data_AF-A0A5D6WBZ7-F1
#
_entry.id   AF-A0A5D6WBZ7-F1
#
_cell.length_a   1.000
_cell.length_b   1.000
_cell.length_c   1.000
_cell.angle_alpha   90.00
_cell.angle_beta   90.00
_cell.angle_gamma   90.00
#
_symmetry.space_group_name_H-M   'P 1'
#
loop_
_entity.id
_entity.type
_entity.pdbx_description
1 polymer ?
#
loop_
_entity_poly.entity_id
_entity_poly.type
_entity_poly.pdbx_seq_one_letter_code
_entity_poly.pdbx_strand_id
1 'polypeptide(L)'
;MDGMKGNNRWGMAVCFVLLMLWGTTAAARPVLRVGIEYVHPGYVVQDSDGYYHGMDTDYMQALAAYAGMDCEFIQGSQADNERRLANGEIDVIPGLVMTEELRQVMDFSKLPMGKINSSLFLHGGTQRFDTYGQMGRPLKLGFLAHGYKSPIFEKVVQAEGISYEPFVFHDTKELLAHYHDQQLDGFLLGNRLQGVEPAAEFDNNYLHFAVRKGNVELWQKLNLAADRLSLAEPQLLERLYWQYHVNDDETPLMLMKSERQYLAEKKKLRVVLTAKERPYSYKENGEVKGILASLAERMGEDLGVEVEVIAVDSLPEAFAVIKNGEADFLLGIYSDYGWAAKNNMNITVPMFTAHATGVTRRQPLSSHPRVAVQKDSFHVEAHLKKRYDESQFVYCDSPEGCLQAVSEGRADITYVRVVTAQYYIWKGTYPDLMMTGGVALSYPMSVGVSKDADERLLPILDRELVHIGPHKIWELINDSSVNLEAERSIWSLLYMHPRKTLLAFLLVVAVVGAFMLRLMYMRHRHIKSIQEMLYRDASTLLRNRVWLEQEAVKRMSLVSADTMEQCAIVVFVLPRMEYLEAVYGQHVVDEALRKLALDSGAAKTWAQAVGVRSSAGQVIVLTTPQKQNQLLQCVNKVISQHELLEVGSMRVGISLRAGGSFLKQAATMEESIRQAVLQAEIAASEATENNMRFYDENLLERQQLALKIQNCMKQAIEQREFEVWYQPKYDLKSRKCIGAEALVRWNSKELGFLLPGDFIDLFERTGFITKLDFYNLERVFSFQRRRLEHGRPIVPISVNQSRLHLNEPDYLPKMRALTKQFRSADGIQLEITETAFELEGAKQKKAALTAMLSLKKMGYELSIDDFGSGYSDMALLNVMPFDVMKLDRSLLVAAEGSQRMRTVVKHAVQMAEELGMRVLCEGIESKEQEEILIACGCRYGQGFLYGKPMREEEFDRFLDEHL
;
A
#
# COMPACT_ATOMS: atom_id res chain seq x y z
N MET A 1 -28.15 41.81 38.99
CA MET A 1 -29.08 42.46 38.03
C MET A 1 -29.17 41.57 36.81
N ASP A 2 -30.21 40.76 36.77
CA ASP A 2 -30.65 40.07 35.58
C ASP A 2 -31.22 41.06 34.56
N GLY A 3 -31.00 40.75 33.28
CA GLY A 3 -31.88 41.18 32.19
C GLY A 3 -31.30 42.17 31.19
N MET A 4 -30.70 41.67 30.11
CA MET A 4 -31.05 42.13 28.76
C MET A 4 -30.64 41.12 27.68
N LYS A 5 -31.67 40.58 27.02
CA LYS A 5 -31.69 39.81 25.77
C LYS A 5 -30.95 40.61 24.67
N GLY A 6 -30.16 40.05 23.76
CA GLY A 6 -30.56 39.03 22.78
C GLY A 6 -31.03 39.69 21.48
N ASN A 7 -30.09 40.05 20.58
CA ASN A 7 -30.20 40.12 19.11
C ASN A 7 -29.11 41.04 18.55
N ASN A 8 -28.01 40.49 18.01
CA ASN A 8 -27.14 41.21 17.05
C ASN A 8 -26.14 40.27 16.36
N ARG A 9 -26.64 39.32 15.56
CA ARG A 9 -25.78 38.51 14.66
C ARG A 9 -26.13 38.63 13.17
N TRP A 10 -27.06 39.51 12.79
CA TRP A 10 -27.40 39.78 11.38
C TRP A 10 -27.05 41.21 10.90
N GLY A 11 -26.77 42.17 11.80
CA GLY A 11 -26.40 43.54 11.43
C GLY A 11 -24.92 43.76 11.06
N MET A 12 -24.01 42.86 11.46
CA MET A 12 -22.57 42.99 11.19
C MET A 12 -22.14 42.42 9.83
N ALA A 13 -22.97 41.57 9.20
CA ALA A 13 -22.67 40.99 7.89
C ALA A 13 -23.06 41.91 6.70
N VAL A 14 -23.99 42.85 6.91
CA VAL A 14 -24.45 43.78 5.86
C VAL A 14 -23.53 45.01 5.75
N CYS A 15 -22.89 45.45 6.84
CA CYS A 15 -21.95 46.57 6.80
C CYS A 15 -20.58 46.22 6.16
N PHE A 16 -20.19 44.94 6.14
CA PHE A 16 -18.91 44.51 5.56
C PHE A 16 -18.94 44.43 4.02
N VAL A 17 -20.12 44.28 3.42
CA VAL A 17 -20.30 44.25 1.96
C VAL A 17 -20.43 45.66 1.36
N LEU A 18 -20.92 46.64 2.14
CA LEU A 18 -21.07 48.03 1.69
C LEU A 18 -19.78 48.87 1.79
N LEU A 19 -18.78 48.46 2.58
CA LEU A 19 -17.49 49.15 2.71
C LEU A 19 -16.47 48.80 1.59
N MET A 20 -16.70 47.76 0.79
CA MET A 20 -15.84 47.42 -0.36
C MET A 20 -16.13 48.23 -1.63
N LEU A 21 -17.16 49.08 -1.64
CA LEU A 21 -17.58 49.83 -2.83
C LEU A 21 -17.13 51.31 -2.85
N TRP A 22 -16.36 51.77 -1.86
CA TRP A 22 -15.77 53.11 -1.87
C TRP A 22 -14.25 53.02 -2.05
N GLY A 23 -13.83 52.68 -3.26
CA GLY A 23 -12.46 52.88 -3.70
C GLY A 23 -12.14 54.37 -3.74
N THR A 24 -11.34 54.85 -2.80
CA THR A 24 -10.66 56.13 -2.94
C THR A 24 -9.65 56.00 -4.07
N THR A 25 -9.90 56.65 -5.20
CA THR A 25 -8.90 56.81 -6.26
C THR A 25 -7.72 57.60 -5.70
N ALA A 26 -6.65 56.89 -5.32
CA ALA A 26 -5.37 57.51 -5.01
C ALA A 26 -4.88 58.23 -6.28
N ALA A 27 -4.54 59.51 -6.16
CA ALA A 27 -3.92 60.25 -7.25
C ALA A 27 -2.63 59.51 -7.69
N ALA A 28 -2.49 59.26 -8.99
CA ALA A 28 -1.31 58.59 -9.53
C ALA A 28 -0.04 59.34 -9.11
N ARG A 29 0.90 58.62 -8.49
CA ARG A 29 2.17 59.22 -8.08
C ARG A 29 3.00 59.51 -9.34
N PRO A 30 3.76 60.61 -9.38
CA PRO A 30 4.64 60.88 -10.50
C PRO A 30 5.73 59.79 -10.56
N VAL A 31 6.04 59.34 -11.78
CA VAL A 31 7.03 58.29 -12.05
C VAL A 31 8.42 58.92 -12.18
N LEU A 32 9.41 58.34 -11.51
CA LEU A 32 10.82 58.65 -11.62
C LEU A 32 11.46 57.64 -12.59
N ARG A 33 11.85 58.10 -13.78
CA ARG A 33 12.50 57.25 -14.79
C ARG A 33 13.99 57.18 -14.50
N VAL A 34 14.44 56.03 -14.03
CA VAL A 34 15.83 55.79 -13.60
C VAL A 34 16.58 55.04 -14.70
N GLY A 35 17.60 55.68 -15.27
CA GLY A 35 18.49 55.03 -16.24
C GLY A 35 19.50 54.14 -15.53
N ILE A 36 19.40 52.82 -15.74
CA ILE A 36 20.29 51.83 -15.13
C ILE A 36 21.16 51.16 -16.19
N GLU A 37 22.37 50.76 -15.82
CA GLU A 37 23.29 50.09 -16.74
C GLU A 37 22.87 48.64 -17.02
N TYR A 38 23.38 48.05 -18.12
CA TYR A 38 23.29 46.61 -18.32
C TYR A 38 24.02 45.88 -17.19
N VAL A 39 23.34 44.87 -16.63
CA VAL A 39 23.80 43.94 -15.57
C VAL A 39 25.16 44.29 -14.96
N HIS A 40 25.14 44.99 -13.81
CA HIS A 40 26.31 45.26 -13.00
C HIS A 40 26.17 44.44 -11.69
N PRO A 41 26.89 43.32 -11.54
CA PRO A 41 26.77 42.46 -10.36
C PRO A 41 26.88 43.25 -9.04
N GLY A 42 25.94 42.99 -8.11
CA GLY A 42 25.80 43.68 -6.83
C GLY A 42 25.11 45.06 -6.89
N TYR A 43 25.09 45.74 -8.04
CA TYR A 43 24.52 47.08 -8.19
C TYR A 43 23.19 47.09 -8.95
N VAL A 44 23.13 46.37 -10.08
CA VAL A 44 21.94 46.22 -10.93
C VAL A 44 21.90 44.81 -11.50
N VAL A 45 20.96 43.99 -11.03
CA VAL A 45 20.72 42.63 -11.51
C VAL A 45 19.25 42.50 -11.88
N GLN A 46 18.96 41.91 -13.03
CA GLN A 46 17.59 41.58 -13.42
C GLN A 46 17.32 40.10 -13.13
N ASP A 47 16.24 39.81 -12.40
CA ASP A 47 15.81 38.44 -12.16
C ASP A 47 15.04 37.87 -13.37
N SER A 48 14.70 36.57 -13.29
CA SER A 48 13.97 35.86 -14.35
C SER A 48 12.55 36.38 -14.60
N ASP A 49 11.98 37.09 -13.63
CA ASP A 49 10.64 37.67 -13.70
C ASP A 49 10.67 39.12 -14.22
N GLY A 50 11.86 39.64 -14.51
CA GLY A 50 12.08 40.95 -15.11
C GLY A 50 12.22 42.08 -14.08
N TYR A 51 12.27 41.79 -12.78
CA TYR A 51 12.48 42.79 -11.73
C TYR A 51 13.97 43.09 -11.55
N TYR A 52 14.27 44.35 -11.26
CA TYR A 52 15.62 44.80 -11.00
C TYR A 52 15.88 44.86 -9.49
N HIS A 53 16.97 44.23 -9.05
CA HIS A 53 17.45 44.23 -7.67
C HIS A 53 18.96 44.48 -7.63
N GLY A 54 19.44 45.08 -6.55
CA GLY A 54 20.84 45.47 -6.41
C GLY A 54 20.97 46.79 -5.65
N MET A 55 22.19 47.13 -5.24
CA MET A 55 22.43 48.31 -4.40
C MET A 55 21.88 49.60 -5.02
N ASP A 56 22.06 49.82 -6.33
CA ASP A 56 21.61 51.03 -6.99
C ASP A 56 20.09 51.04 -7.18
N THR A 57 19.50 49.93 -7.62
CA THR A 57 18.06 49.83 -7.86
C THR A 57 17.27 49.91 -6.56
N ASP A 58 17.73 49.23 -5.50
CA ASP A 58 17.04 49.20 -4.22
C ASP A 58 17.14 50.54 -3.50
N TYR A 59 18.32 51.19 -3.55
CA TYR A 59 18.47 52.54 -3.03
C TYR A 59 17.56 53.52 -3.78
N MET A 60 17.51 53.45 -5.12
CA MET A 60 16.64 54.32 -5.91
C MET A 60 15.16 54.05 -5.68
N GLN A 61 14.77 52.80 -5.44
CA GLN A 61 13.41 52.42 -5.08
C GLN A 61 13.01 53.02 -3.72
N ALA A 62 13.90 52.92 -2.72
CA ALA A 62 13.70 53.53 -1.40
C ALA A 62 13.66 55.06 -1.49
N LEU A 63 14.58 55.65 -2.26
CA LEU A 63 14.66 57.09 -2.48
C LEU A 63 13.37 57.63 -3.16
N ALA A 64 12.88 56.94 -4.20
CA ALA A 64 11.63 57.29 -4.87
C ALA A 64 10.44 57.25 -3.91
N ALA A 65 10.36 56.23 -3.04
CA ALA A 65 9.32 56.14 -2.01
C ALA A 65 9.35 57.34 -1.05
N TYR A 66 10.52 57.75 -0.58
CA TYR A 66 10.69 58.93 0.29
C TYR A 66 10.44 60.25 -0.45
N ALA A 67 10.64 60.28 -1.77
CA ALA A 67 10.28 61.39 -2.64
C ALA A 67 8.77 61.40 -3.00
N GLY A 68 8.01 60.37 -2.61
CA GLY A 68 6.60 60.22 -2.97
C GLY A 68 6.37 59.96 -4.47
N MET A 69 7.31 59.27 -5.11
CA MET A 69 7.33 58.94 -6.54
C MET A 69 7.32 57.42 -6.72
N ASP A 70 6.78 56.95 -7.84
CA ASP A 70 6.96 55.56 -8.27
C ASP A 70 8.22 55.45 -9.12
N CYS A 71 8.90 54.31 -9.14
CA CYS A 71 10.19 54.14 -9.83
C CYS A 71 10.00 53.28 -11.08
N GLU A 72 10.54 53.71 -12.22
CA GLU A 72 10.58 52.95 -13.47
C GLU A 72 12.02 52.86 -13.95
N PHE A 73 12.53 51.64 -14.12
CA PHE A 73 13.91 51.40 -14.54
C PHE A 73 14.00 51.24 -16.05
N ILE A 74 14.90 52.01 -16.67
CA ILE A 74 15.15 52.00 -18.11
C ILE A 74 16.60 51.58 -18.34
N GLN A 75 16.78 50.40 -18.93
CA GLN A 75 18.10 49.81 -19.14
C GLN A 75 18.79 50.36 -20.41
N GLY A 76 20.10 50.59 -20.33
CA GLY A 76 20.95 51.05 -21.44
C GLY A 76 22.42 51.05 -21.04
N SER A 77 23.35 51.26 -21.98
CA SER A 77 24.75 51.52 -21.60
C SER A 77 24.86 52.84 -20.85
N GLN A 78 25.92 53.08 -20.06
CA GLN A 78 26.12 54.39 -19.43
C GLN A 78 26.03 55.52 -20.46
N ALA A 79 26.66 55.39 -21.63
CA ALA A 79 26.60 56.39 -22.70
C ALA A 79 25.19 56.62 -23.27
N ASP A 80 24.36 55.57 -23.36
CA ASP A 80 22.96 55.71 -23.77
C ASP A 80 22.14 56.43 -22.70
N ASN A 81 22.35 56.11 -21.43
CA ASN A 81 21.65 56.74 -20.32
C ASN A 81 22.04 58.22 -20.19
N GLU A 82 23.32 58.58 -20.34
CA GLU A 82 23.76 59.98 -20.37
C GLU A 82 23.06 60.76 -21.50
N ARG A 83 22.95 60.16 -22.70
CA ARG A 83 22.23 60.75 -23.84
C ARG A 83 20.73 60.90 -23.55
N ARG A 84 20.10 59.86 -23.00
CA ARG A 84 18.67 59.86 -22.63
C ARG A 84 18.38 60.90 -21.54
N LEU A 85 19.29 61.09 -20.59
CA LEU A 85 19.18 62.10 -19.53
C LEU A 85 19.27 63.51 -20.13
N ALA A 86 20.20 63.72 -21.06
CA ALA A 86 20.31 64.99 -21.79
C ALA A 86 19.06 65.30 -22.62
N ASN A 87 18.42 64.27 -23.21
CA ASN A 87 17.18 64.40 -23.99
C ASN A 87 15.91 64.49 -23.13
N GLY A 88 15.98 64.20 -21.84
CA GLY A 88 14.81 64.16 -20.93
C GLY A 88 13.96 62.88 -21.05
N GLU A 89 14.51 61.84 -21.67
CA GLU A 89 13.89 60.51 -21.77
C GLU A 89 13.96 59.73 -20.45
N ILE A 90 14.98 60.01 -19.64
CA ILE A 90 15.11 59.57 -18.24
C ILE A 90 15.31 60.79 -17.32
N ASP A 91 15.06 60.60 -16.03
CA ASP A 91 15.07 61.67 -15.02
C ASP A 91 16.34 61.66 -14.16
N VAL A 92 16.91 60.48 -13.89
CA VAL A 92 18.06 60.29 -13.00
C VAL A 92 18.90 59.08 -13.41
N ILE A 93 20.21 59.17 -13.17
CA ILE A 93 21.17 58.05 -13.29
C ILE A 93 21.79 57.80 -11.91
N PRO A 94 21.68 56.59 -11.33
CA PRO A 94 22.34 56.22 -10.08
C PRO A 94 23.78 55.74 -10.30
N GLY A 95 24.52 55.51 -9.22
CA GLY A 95 25.79 54.76 -9.28
C GLY A 95 26.95 55.49 -9.95
N LEU A 96 26.92 56.83 -10.06
CA LEU A 96 27.97 57.60 -10.71
C LEU A 96 29.03 58.10 -9.70
N VAL A 97 30.30 57.94 -10.05
CA VAL A 97 31.38 58.65 -9.35
C VAL A 97 31.41 60.09 -9.82
N MET A 98 31.41 61.02 -8.88
CA MET A 98 31.37 62.44 -9.19
C MET A 98 32.74 62.92 -9.71
N THR A 99 32.87 63.05 -11.04
CA THR A 99 34.05 63.63 -11.70
C THR A 99 33.82 65.08 -12.15
N GLU A 100 34.90 65.82 -12.39
CA GLU A 100 34.80 67.23 -12.78
C GLU A 100 34.18 67.40 -14.17
N GLU A 101 34.39 66.45 -15.08
CA GLU A 101 33.79 66.46 -16.43
C GLU A 101 32.27 66.25 -16.36
N LEU A 102 31.79 65.30 -15.56
CA LEU A 102 30.35 65.01 -15.45
C LEU A 102 29.59 66.14 -14.73
N ARG A 103 30.22 66.83 -13.77
CA ARG A 103 29.64 68.04 -13.12
C ARG A 103 29.36 69.17 -14.11
N GLN A 104 30.03 69.20 -15.27
CA GLN A 104 29.77 70.21 -16.28
C GLN A 104 28.43 69.97 -16.99
N VAL A 105 27.92 68.74 -17.02
CA VAL A 105 26.74 68.35 -17.80
C VAL A 105 25.59 67.77 -16.96
N MET A 106 25.81 67.46 -15.67
CA MET A 106 24.80 66.89 -14.75
C MET A 106 24.89 67.51 -13.34
N ASP A 107 23.79 67.47 -12.59
CA ASP A 107 23.73 67.89 -11.18
C ASP A 107 23.69 66.65 -10.25
N PHE A 108 24.72 66.48 -9.43
CA PHE A 108 24.91 65.33 -8.53
C PHE A 108 24.21 65.52 -7.18
N SER A 109 23.81 64.40 -6.57
CA SER A 109 23.31 64.34 -5.19
C SER A 109 24.31 64.87 -4.16
N LYS A 110 23.79 65.48 -3.09
CA LYS A 110 24.58 66.01 -1.95
C LYS A 110 25.05 64.89 -1.04
N LEU A 111 24.16 63.94 -0.73
CA LEU A 111 24.49 62.76 0.05
C LEU A 111 24.94 61.64 -0.89
N PRO A 112 25.99 60.90 -0.53
CA PRO A 112 26.39 59.73 -1.29
C PRO A 112 25.34 58.62 -1.13
N MET A 113 25.10 57.88 -2.20
CA MET A 113 24.23 56.70 -2.22
C MET A 113 24.99 55.38 -2.03
N GLY A 114 26.30 55.44 -1.90
CA GLY A 114 27.12 54.25 -1.76
C GLY A 114 28.61 54.56 -1.78
N LYS A 115 29.40 53.49 -1.66
CA LYS A 115 30.84 53.54 -1.84
C LYS A 115 31.25 52.60 -2.97
N ILE A 116 32.34 52.95 -3.64
CA ILE A 116 32.97 52.17 -4.68
C ILE A 116 34.46 52.07 -4.40
N ASN A 117 34.96 50.85 -4.31
CA ASN A 117 36.39 50.56 -4.31
C ASN A 117 36.83 50.26 -5.75
N SER A 118 38.10 50.51 -6.09
CA SER A 118 38.68 50.03 -7.34
C SER A 118 39.39 48.71 -7.07
N SER A 119 38.94 47.67 -7.76
CA SER A 119 39.43 46.30 -7.56
C SER A 119 40.19 45.86 -8.81
N LEU A 120 41.44 45.46 -8.64
CA LEU A 120 42.27 44.86 -9.69
C LEU A 120 42.07 43.36 -9.67
N PHE A 121 41.63 42.79 -10.79
CA PHE A 121 41.45 41.35 -10.96
C PHE A 121 42.56 40.81 -11.83
N LEU A 122 43.25 39.76 -11.35
CA LEU A 122 44.27 39.02 -12.08
C LEU A 122 43.91 37.54 -12.10
N HIS A 123 44.31 36.83 -13.15
CA HIS A 123 44.12 35.37 -13.22
C HIS A 123 44.81 34.66 -12.04
N GLY A 124 44.04 34.04 -11.15
CA GLY A 124 44.53 33.32 -9.98
C GLY A 124 44.54 34.13 -8.66
N GLY A 125 43.85 35.28 -8.62
CA GLY A 125 43.45 35.95 -7.38
C GLY A 125 44.58 36.59 -6.57
N THR A 126 44.38 36.66 -5.24
CA THR A 126 45.26 37.35 -4.26
C THR A 126 46.67 36.79 -4.18
N GLN A 127 46.87 35.50 -4.51
CA GLN A 127 48.15 34.80 -4.35
C GLN A 127 49.23 35.17 -5.38
N ARG A 128 48.92 36.00 -6.39
CA ARG A 128 49.79 36.16 -7.58
C ARG A 128 50.40 37.53 -7.79
N PHE A 129 50.24 38.48 -6.87
CA PHE A 129 50.98 39.76 -6.93
C PHE A 129 52.50 39.52 -7.06
N ASP A 130 53.03 38.60 -6.25
CA ASP A 130 54.44 38.19 -6.29
C ASP A 130 54.86 37.53 -7.62
N THR A 131 53.92 36.88 -8.31
CA THR A 131 54.18 36.12 -9.55
C THR A 131 54.19 37.04 -10.77
N TYR A 132 53.25 37.98 -10.84
CA TYR A 132 53.10 38.89 -11.98
C TYR A 132 54.15 40.02 -11.98
N GLY A 133 54.59 40.50 -10.81
CA GLY A 133 55.72 41.43 -10.71
C GLY A 133 57.05 40.88 -11.24
N GLN A 134 57.16 39.55 -11.38
CA GLN A 134 58.37 38.86 -11.86
C GLN A 134 58.31 38.44 -13.34
N MET A 135 57.20 38.69 -14.06
CA MET A 135 56.99 38.18 -15.44
C MET A 135 57.83 38.87 -16.53
N GLY A 136 58.45 40.03 -16.27
CA GLY A 136 59.34 40.69 -17.23
C GLY A 136 58.67 41.23 -18.51
N ARG A 137 57.33 41.24 -18.58
CA ARG A 137 56.53 41.84 -19.66
C ARG A 137 55.39 42.68 -19.09
N PRO A 138 54.85 43.67 -19.83
CA PRO A 138 53.65 44.38 -19.42
C PRO A 138 52.44 43.43 -19.33
N LEU A 139 51.60 43.60 -18.31
CA LEU A 139 50.31 42.93 -18.18
C LEU A 139 49.28 43.56 -19.11
N LYS A 140 48.52 42.76 -19.85
CA LYS A 140 47.38 43.24 -20.63
C LYS A 140 46.19 43.44 -19.70
N LEU A 141 45.87 44.69 -19.39
CA LEU A 141 44.80 45.03 -18.44
C LEU A 141 43.60 45.65 -19.15
N GLY A 142 42.42 45.08 -18.93
CA GLY A 142 41.15 45.63 -19.39
C GLY A 142 40.65 46.80 -18.51
N PHE A 143 40.08 47.81 -19.15
CA PHE A 143 39.47 48.99 -18.53
C PHE A 143 38.15 49.32 -19.21
N LEU A 144 37.16 49.84 -18.47
CA LEU A 144 35.96 50.41 -19.08
C LEU A 144 36.22 51.84 -19.57
N ALA A 145 35.72 52.16 -20.76
CA ALA A 145 35.91 53.44 -21.44
C ALA A 145 35.38 54.64 -20.64
N HIS A 146 34.27 54.44 -19.94
CA HIS A 146 33.57 55.47 -19.16
C HIS A 146 33.55 55.17 -17.65
N GLY A 147 34.28 54.14 -17.20
CA GLY A 147 34.39 53.76 -15.80
C GLY A 147 35.37 54.63 -15.01
N TYR A 148 35.18 54.70 -13.69
CA TYR A 148 36.08 55.40 -12.79
C TYR A 148 37.50 54.82 -12.86
N LYS A 149 38.51 55.67 -13.05
CA LYS A 149 39.92 55.31 -13.01
C LYS A 149 40.55 55.82 -11.72
N SER A 150 40.93 54.92 -10.83
CA SER A 150 41.54 55.30 -9.55
C SER A 150 42.91 55.97 -9.72
N PRO A 151 43.15 57.16 -9.14
CA PRO A 151 44.48 57.75 -9.05
C PRO A 151 45.45 56.97 -8.14
N ILE A 152 44.93 56.12 -7.24
CA ILE A 152 45.73 55.30 -6.31
C ILE A 152 46.27 54.05 -7.02
N PHE A 153 45.57 53.56 -8.04
CA PHE A 153 45.99 52.40 -8.83
C PHE A 153 47.45 52.49 -9.28
N GLU A 154 47.85 53.64 -9.83
CA GLU A 154 49.22 53.88 -10.29
C GLU A 154 50.25 53.78 -9.15
N LYS A 155 49.88 54.18 -7.91
CA LYS A 155 50.76 54.06 -6.74
C LYS A 155 50.89 52.62 -6.24
N VAL A 156 49.81 51.85 -6.30
CA VAL A 156 49.81 50.43 -5.91
C VAL A 156 50.64 49.62 -6.89
N VAL A 157 50.43 49.81 -8.19
CA VAL A 157 51.23 49.19 -9.26
C VAL A 157 52.73 49.53 -9.11
N GLN A 158 53.06 50.76 -8.70
CA GLN A 158 54.44 51.17 -8.42
C GLN A 158 55.03 50.57 -7.13
N ALA A 159 54.28 50.55 -6.02
CA ALA A 159 54.74 49.98 -4.75
C ALA A 159 55.02 48.47 -4.85
N GLU A 160 54.28 47.80 -5.73
CA GLU A 160 54.40 46.36 -6.01
C GLU A 160 55.30 46.06 -7.23
N GLY A 161 55.80 47.09 -7.96
CA GLY A 161 56.79 46.95 -9.04
C GLY A 161 56.27 46.39 -10.38
N ILE A 162 55.01 46.64 -10.75
CA ILE A 162 54.32 46.05 -11.92
C ILE A 162 54.28 47.04 -13.13
N SER A 163 54.26 46.53 -14.37
CA SER A 163 54.06 47.31 -15.63
C SER A 163 52.90 46.75 -16.46
N TYR A 164 52.14 47.58 -17.19
CA TYR A 164 50.92 47.16 -17.90
C TYR A 164 50.64 47.87 -19.25
N GLU A 165 49.86 47.21 -20.12
CA GLU A 165 49.32 47.67 -21.40
C GLU A 165 47.77 47.73 -21.32
N PRO A 166 47.13 48.90 -21.53
CA PRO A 166 45.68 49.06 -21.34
C PRO A 166 44.85 48.67 -22.58
N PHE A 167 43.77 47.93 -22.35
CA PHE A 167 42.72 47.60 -23.32
C PHE A 167 41.39 48.21 -22.86
N VAL A 168 40.72 48.98 -23.71
CA VAL A 168 39.52 49.73 -23.34
C VAL A 168 38.27 49.10 -23.95
N PHE A 169 37.26 48.84 -23.13
CA PHE A 169 35.98 48.24 -23.50
C PHE A 169 34.82 49.17 -23.18
N HIS A 170 33.73 49.09 -23.94
CA HIS A 170 32.54 49.92 -23.72
C HIS A 170 31.43 49.21 -22.94
N ASP A 171 31.58 47.90 -22.72
CA ASP A 171 30.61 47.05 -22.03
C ASP A 171 31.35 46.07 -21.09
N THR A 172 30.87 45.95 -19.85
CA THR A 172 31.41 45.03 -18.85
C THR A 172 31.32 43.58 -19.32
N LYS A 173 30.24 43.20 -20.03
CA LYS A 173 30.08 41.85 -20.55
C LYS A 173 31.11 41.52 -21.63
N GLU A 174 31.43 42.47 -22.50
CA GLU A 174 32.50 42.35 -23.49
C GLU A 174 33.87 42.22 -22.80
N LEU A 175 34.19 43.09 -21.84
CA LEU A 175 35.43 43.03 -21.06
C LEU A 175 35.63 41.66 -20.38
N LEU A 176 34.59 41.16 -19.72
CA LEU A 176 34.63 39.87 -19.03
C LEU A 176 34.78 38.70 -20.02
N ALA A 177 34.15 38.76 -21.20
CA ALA A 177 34.34 37.74 -22.24
C ALA A 177 35.82 37.66 -22.68
N HIS A 178 36.46 38.80 -22.94
CA HIS A 178 37.88 38.85 -23.29
C HIS A 178 38.81 38.38 -22.16
N TYR A 179 38.44 38.63 -20.90
CA TYR A 179 39.16 38.10 -19.75
C TYR A 179 39.02 36.57 -19.65
N HIS A 180 37.80 36.02 -19.76
CA HIS A 180 37.55 34.58 -19.68
C HIS A 180 38.19 33.80 -20.84
N ASP A 181 38.26 34.41 -22.03
CA ASP A 181 38.95 33.85 -23.20
C ASP A 181 40.49 34.00 -23.12
N GLN A 182 41.03 34.42 -21.97
CA GLN A 182 42.47 34.61 -21.68
C GLN A 182 43.18 35.59 -22.62
N GLN A 183 42.46 36.55 -23.18
CA GLN A 183 43.04 37.60 -24.02
C GLN A 183 43.61 38.77 -23.20
N LEU A 184 43.17 38.89 -21.94
CA LEU A 184 43.65 39.85 -20.94
C LEU A 184 44.31 39.09 -19.78
N ASP A 185 45.37 39.65 -19.20
CA ASP A 185 45.99 39.11 -17.98
C ASP A 185 45.15 39.46 -16.74
N GLY A 186 44.43 40.58 -16.81
CA GLY A 186 43.59 41.10 -15.75
C GLY A 186 42.72 42.26 -16.21
N PHE A 187 41.94 42.83 -15.31
CA PHE A 187 41.17 44.03 -15.57
C PHE A 187 40.93 44.83 -14.29
N LEU A 188 40.60 46.10 -14.47
CA LEU A 188 40.19 46.99 -13.39
C LEU A 188 38.69 47.24 -13.48
N LEU A 189 37.98 46.98 -12.39
CA LEU A 189 36.57 47.32 -12.24
C LEU A 189 36.29 47.96 -10.89
N GLY A 190 35.15 48.63 -10.82
CA GLY A 190 34.59 49.11 -9.58
C GLY A 190 33.96 47.97 -8.79
N ASN A 191 34.41 47.81 -7.54
CA ASN A 191 33.97 46.81 -6.56
C ASN A 191 34.23 45.35 -6.95
N ARG A 192 33.93 44.48 -5.98
CA ARG A 192 34.10 43.02 -6.09
C ARG A 192 33.11 42.42 -7.08
N LEU A 193 33.62 41.55 -7.94
CA LEU A 193 32.80 40.65 -8.75
C LEU A 193 32.55 39.35 -7.98
N GLN A 194 31.31 38.88 -8.03
CA GLN A 194 30.94 37.62 -7.39
C GLN A 194 31.65 36.45 -8.10
N GLY A 195 32.39 35.64 -7.33
CA GLY A 195 33.11 34.47 -7.84
C GLY A 195 34.49 34.75 -8.46
N VAL A 196 35.01 35.98 -8.38
CA VAL A 196 36.38 36.31 -8.80
C VAL A 196 37.06 37.09 -7.69
N GLU A 197 38.13 36.53 -7.10
CA GLU A 197 38.90 37.23 -6.08
C GLU A 197 39.69 38.41 -6.69
N PRO A 198 39.55 39.64 -6.17
CA PRO A 198 40.42 40.73 -6.56
C PRO A 198 41.84 40.45 -6.04
N ALA A 199 42.83 40.68 -6.88
CA ALA A 199 44.22 40.60 -6.47
C ALA A 199 44.58 41.74 -5.49
N ALA A 200 43.98 42.93 -5.67
CA ALA A 200 44.11 44.06 -4.77
C ALA A 200 42.88 44.97 -4.85
N GLU A 201 42.61 45.66 -3.76
CA GLU A 201 41.58 46.70 -3.68
C GLU A 201 42.20 47.98 -3.16
N PHE A 202 41.86 49.08 -3.82
CA PHE A 202 42.36 50.39 -3.49
C PHE A 202 41.31 51.43 -3.85
N ASP A 203 41.46 52.61 -3.25
CA ASP A 203 40.49 53.69 -3.35
C ASP A 203 39.17 53.43 -2.62
N ASN A 204 38.57 54.50 -2.10
CA ASN A 204 37.26 54.45 -1.48
C ASN A 204 36.51 55.74 -1.86
N ASN A 205 35.80 55.67 -2.98
CA ASN A 205 35.04 56.80 -3.49
C ASN A 205 33.55 56.66 -3.21
N TYR A 206 32.87 57.79 -3.29
CA TYR A 206 31.43 57.86 -3.09
C TYR A 206 30.69 57.80 -4.41
N LEU A 207 29.67 56.94 -4.44
CA LEU A 207 28.69 56.87 -5.51
C LEU A 207 27.58 57.87 -5.25
N HIS A 208 27.10 58.49 -6.32
CA HIS A 208 26.05 59.50 -6.31
C HIS A 208 25.05 59.22 -7.42
N PHE A 209 23.78 59.55 -7.19
CA PHE A 209 22.85 59.72 -8.29
C PHE A 209 22.98 61.13 -8.88
N ALA A 210 22.71 61.29 -10.16
CA ALA A 210 22.75 62.56 -10.88
C ALA A 210 21.52 62.76 -11.75
N VAL A 211 21.06 64.01 -11.85
CA VAL A 211 19.94 64.42 -12.71
C VAL A 211 20.43 65.37 -13.82
N ARG A 212 19.59 65.61 -14.82
CA ARG A 212 19.89 66.56 -15.90
C ARG A 212 20.22 67.94 -15.32
N LYS A 213 21.34 68.52 -15.74
CA LYS A 213 21.79 69.83 -15.28
C LYS A 213 20.72 70.91 -15.50
N GLY A 214 20.45 71.68 -14.46
CA GLY A 214 19.43 72.72 -14.45
C GLY A 214 18.02 72.25 -14.07
N ASN A 215 17.79 70.96 -13.83
CA ASN A 215 16.53 70.45 -13.28
C ASN A 215 16.48 70.60 -11.75
N VAL A 216 16.44 71.86 -11.30
CA VAL A 216 16.56 72.23 -9.88
C VAL A 216 15.45 71.64 -9.02
N GLU A 217 14.22 71.55 -9.53
CA GLU A 217 13.06 71.04 -8.79
C GLU A 217 13.21 69.56 -8.44
N LEU A 218 13.51 68.72 -9.45
CA LEU A 218 13.73 67.30 -9.23
C LEU A 218 14.97 67.07 -8.35
N TRP A 219 16.05 67.80 -8.61
CA TRP A 219 17.27 67.70 -7.82
C TRP A 219 17.04 67.99 -6.33
N GLN A 220 16.33 69.07 -6.00
CA GLN A 220 16.01 69.41 -4.61
C GLN A 220 15.10 68.37 -3.96
N LYS A 221 14.11 67.86 -4.70
CA LYS A 221 13.16 66.87 -4.22
C LYS A 221 13.86 65.55 -3.86
N LEU A 222 14.74 65.05 -4.73
CA LEU A 222 15.48 63.81 -4.48
C LEU A 222 16.50 63.98 -3.35
N ASN A 223 17.17 65.13 -3.23
CA ASN A 223 18.08 65.36 -2.11
C ASN A 223 17.38 65.43 -0.76
N LEU A 224 16.20 66.08 -0.68
CA LEU A 224 15.40 66.08 0.54
C LEU A 224 14.90 64.67 0.90
N ALA A 225 14.58 63.84 -0.10
CA ALA A 225 14.25 62.44 0.11
C ALA A 225 15.44 61.65 0.67
N ALA A 226 16.65 61.88 0.16
CA ALA A 226 17.87 61.26 0.66
C ALA A 226 18.17 61.66 2.11
N ASP A 227 17.99 62.94 2.47
CA ASP A 227 18.16 63.42 3.85
C ASP A 227 17.19 62.69 4.81
N ARG A 228 15.92 62.56 4.42
CA ARG A 228 14.91 61.84 5.23
C ARG A 228 15.22 60.34 5.33
N LEU A 229 15.64 59.75 4.23
CA LEU A 229 16.00 58.33 4.16
C LEU A 229 17.18 58.03 5.10
N SER A 230 18.22 58.86 5.10
CA SER A 230 19.38 58.68 5.98
C SER A 230 19.07 58.87 7.47
N LEU A 231 18.10 59.71 7.83
CA LEU A 231 17.66 59.87 9.22
C LEU A 231 16.78 58.70 9.68
N ALA A 232 15.92 58.18 8.80
CA ALA A 232 15.00 57.11 9.11
C ALA A 232 15.68 55.73 9.09
N GLU A 233 16.60 55.50 8.15
CA GLU A 233 17.41 54.28 8.05
C GLU A 233 18.92 54.63 7.98
N PRO A 234 19.55 54.99 9.10
CA PRO A 234 20.97 55.39 9.13
C PRO A 234 21.95 54.30 8.63
N GLN A 235 21.53 53.03 8.69
CA GLN A 235 22.33 51.87 8.29
C GLN A 235 21.93 51.31 6.92
N LEU A 236 21.03 51.97 6.17
CA LEU A 236 20.54 51.45 4.89
C LEU A 236 21.68 51.12 3.92
N LEU A 237 22.63 52.04 3.77
CA LEU A 237 23.75 51.86 2.85
C LEU A 237 24.67 50.71 3.26
N GLU A 238 24.93 50.58 4.57
CA GLU A 238 25.73 49.47 5.11
C GLU A 238 25.01 48.13 4.89
N ARG A 239 23.71 48.08 5.17
CA ARG A 239 22.86 46.90 4.94
C ARG A 239 22.83 46.48 3.47
N LEU A 240 22.57 47.42 2.55
CA LEU A 240 22.57 47.13 1.11
C LEU A 240 23.97 46.68 0.64
N TYR A 241 25.03 47.29 1.18
CA TYR A 241 26.39 46.89 0.86
C TYR A 241 26.67 45.45 1.28
N TRP A 242 26.39 45.06 2.53
CA TRP A 242 26.58 43.66 2.97
C TRP A 242 25.66 42.69 2.21
N GLN A 243 24.42 43.09 1.92
CA GLN A 243 23.46 42.27 1.17
C GLN A 243 23.96 41.91 -0.24
N TYR A 244 24.69 42.81 -0.90
CA TYR A 244 25.06 42.64 -2.30
C TYR A 244 26.56 42.46 -2.57
N HIS A 245 27.45 42.77 -1.62
CA HIS A 245 28.91 42.78 -1.83
C HIS A 245 29.73 41.86 -0.93
N VAL A 246 29.14 41.19 0.08
CA VAL A 246 29.90 40.28 0.94
C VAL A 246 29.25 38.91 0.99
N ASN A 247 29.98 37.92 0.47
CA ASN A 247 29.85 36.52 0.86
C ASN A 247 30.96 36.23 1.89
N ASP A 248 30.58 35.70 3.05
CA ASP A 248 31.35 35.79 4.30
C ASP A 248 32.58 34.86 4.43
N ASP A 249 32.85 33.92 3.52
CA ASP A 249 33.85 32.86 3.77
C ASP A 249 35.13 32.88 2.91
N GLU A 250 35.27 33.78 1.94
CA GLU A 250 36.39 33.75 0.98
C GLU A 250 37.31 34.98 1.03
N THR A 251 37.14 35.89 1.99
CA THR A 251 38.00 37.10 2.06
C THR A 251 39.24 36.83 2.92
N PRO A 252 40.48 36.98 2.41
CA PRO A 252 41.68 36.84 3.25
C PRO A 252 41.89 38.07 4.16
N LEU A 253 42.34 37.83 5.40
CA LEU A 253 42.76 38.89 6.33
C LEU A 253 43.96 39.67 5.77
N MET A 254 43.78 40.97 5.53
CA MET A 254 44.82 41.82 4.95
C MET A 254 45.68 42.47 6.04
N LEU A 255 46.88 41.93 6.22
CA LEU A 255 47.90 42.44 7.15
C LEU A 255 49.07 43.08 6.41
N MET A 256 49.61 44.17 6.98
CA MET A 256 50.83 44.80 6.47
C MET A 256 52.03 43.86 6.61
N LYS A 257 53.06 44.05 5.77
CA LYS A 257 54.30 43.25 5.85
C LYS A 257 54.95 43.25 7.25
N SER A 258 54.92 44.39 7.94
CA SER A 258 55.44 44.56 9.32
C SER A 258 54.63 43.81 10.38
N GLU A 259 53.33 43.64 10.16
CA GLU A 259 52.40 42.94 11.06
C GLU A 259 52.52 41.42 10.87
N ARG A 260 52.61 40.95 9.61
CA ARG A 260 52.89 39.55 9.28
C ARG A 260 54.21 39.08 9.89
N GLN A 261 55.25 39.91 9.84
CA GLN A 261 56.53 39.60 10.45
C GLN A 261 56.43 39.52 11.98
N TYR A 262 55.72 40.46 12.62
CA TYR A 262 55.50 40.45 14.08
C TYR A 262 54.82 39.15 14.55
N LEU A 263 53.75 38.73 13.87
CA LEU A 263 53.02 37.50 14.21
C LEU A 263 53.89 36.25 14.02
N ALA A 264 54.66 36.19 12.92
CA ALA A 264 55.60 35.11 12.65
C ALA A 264 56.72 35.00 13.72
N GLU A 265 57.19 36.11 14.27
CA GLU A 265 58.16 36.15 15.36
C GLU A 265 57.54 35.78 16.71
N LYS A 266 56.31 36.26 16.97
CA LYS A 266 55.61 36.07 18.26
C LYS A 266 55.15 34.62 18.47
N LYS A 267 54.73 33.91 17.41
CA LYS A 267 54.27 32.50 17.35
C LYS A 267 53.06 32.12 18.21
N LYS A 268 52.93 32.69 19.40
CA LYS A 268 51.90 32.40 20.38
C LYS A 268 51.37 33.68 21.03
N LEU A 269 50.05 33.82 21.09
CA LEU A 269 49.36 34.90 21.80
C LEU A 269 48.65 34.33 23.03
N ARG A 270 48.90 34.92 24.19
CA ARG A 270 48.26 34.55 25.45
C ARG A 270 47.09 35.47 25.72
N VAL A 271 45.92 34.90 25.92
CA VAL A 271 44.65 35.62 26.02
C VAL A 271 44.03 35.30 27.35
N VAL A 272 43.74 36.32 28.15
CA VAL A 272 43.03 36.12 29.42
C VAL A 272 41.55 36.43 29.27
N LEU A 273 40.70 35.66 29.94
CA LEU A 273 39.25 35.87 30.03
C LEU A 273 38.68 35.40 31.37
N THR A 274 37.50 35.89 31.74
CA THR A 274 36.79 35.50 32.97
C THR A 274 35.82 34.34 32.70
N ALA A 275 35.96 33.20 33.38
CA ALA A 275 35.23 31.97 33.05
C ALA A 275 34.11 31.58 34.06
N LYS A 276 33.22 32.53 34.39
CA LYS A 276 32.11 32.34 35.35
C LYS A 276 30.71 32.58 34.78
N GLU A 277 30.55 32.64 33.47
CA GLU A 277 29.28 33.03 32.86
C GLU A 277 28.97 32.22 31.61
N ARG A 278 28.01 31.31 31.72
CA ARG A 278 27.42 30.64 30.54
C ARG A 278 26.50 31.62 29.79
N PRO A 279 26.46 31.60 28.45
CA PRO A 279 27.31 30.83 27.54
C PRO A 279 28.59 31.58 27.09
N TYR A 280 28.93 32.72 27.69
CA TYR A 280 30.05 33.57 27.24
C TYR A 280 31.44 32.96 27.49
N SER A 281 31.70 32.49 28.71
CA SER A 281 32.95 31.86 29.10
C SER A 281 32.77 31.10 30.41
N TYR A 282 33.07 29.81 30.41
CA TYR A 282 32.91 28.93 31.56
C TYR A 282 33.87 27.74 31.48
N LYS A 283 34.16 27.12 32.62
CA LYS A 283 34.94 25.87 32.68
C LYS A 283 34.01 24.66 32.64
N GLU A 284 34.31 23.69 31.80
CA GLU A 284 33.61 22.40 31.72
C GLU A 284 34.64 21.28 31.59
N ASN A 285 34.63 20.34 32.54
CA ASN A 285 35.63 19.26 32.63
C ASN A 285 37.10 19.75 32.67
N GLY A 286 37.35 20.97 33.14
CA GLY A 286 38.70 21.57 33.19
C GLY A 286 39.09 22.37 31.95
N GLU A 287 38.31 22.29 30.87
CA GLU A 287 38.51 23.05 29.64
C GLU A 287 37.68 24.35 29.64
N VAL A 288 38.18 25.38 28.99
CA VAL A 288 37.51 26.68 28.88
C VAL A 288 36.64 26.66 27.62
N LYS A 289 35.34 26.93 27.79
CA LYS A 289 34.36 26.95 26.69
C LYS A 289 33.52 28.21 26.73
N GLY A 290 32.89 28.52 25.60
CA GLY A 290 31.94 29.62 25.45
C GLY A 290 32.35 30.61 24.38
N ILE A 291 31.47 31.56 24.11
CA ILE A 291 31.57 32.54 23.02
C ILE A 291 32.95 33.20 22.93
N LEU A 292 33.50 33.68 24.06
CA LEU A 292 34.80 34.37 24.05
C LEU A 292 35.99 33.42 23.87
N ALA A 293 35.86 32.15 24.26
CA ALA A 293 36.89 31.14 24.03
C ALA A 293 36.92 30.76 22.53
N SER A 294 35.75 30.51 21.93
CA SER A 294 35.62 30.24 20.49
C SER A 294 36.07 31.43 19.64
N LEU A 295 35.82 32.66 20.10
CA LEU A 295 36.35 33.84 19.43
C LEU A 295 37.88 33.91 19.52
N ALA A 296 38.47 33.58 20.67
CA ALA A 296 39.93 33.56 20.82
C ALA A 296 40.58 32.53 19.88
N GLU A 297 39.97 31.35 19.74
CA GLU A 297 40.41 30.32 18.79
C GLU A 297 40.33 30.83 17.35
N ARG A 298 39.19 31.42 16.96
CA ARG A 298 39.00 31.99 15.63
C ARG A 298 40.03 33.08 15.30
N MET A 299 40.30 33.98 16.23
CA MET A 299 41.34 35.01 16.08
C MET A 299 42.71 34.38 15.87
N GLY A 300 43.00 33.23 16.50
CA GLY A 300 44.25 32.49 16.28
C GLY A 300 44.35 31.88 14.88
N GLU A 301 43.25 31.33 14.38
CA GLU A 301 43.14 30.76 13.04
C GLU A 301 43.36 31.82 11.95
N ASP A 302 42.63 32.94 12.04
CA ASP A 302 42.68 34.02 11.05
C ASP A 302 44.05 34.73 11.06
N LEU A 303 44.67 34.90 12.25
CA LEU A 303 46.00 35.49 12.41
C LEU A 303 47.16 34.51 12.13
N GLY A 304 46.88 33.20 12.02
CA GLY A 304 47.89 32.16 11.81
C GLY A 304 48.87 31.99 12.98
N VAL A 305 48.40 32.18 14.22
CA VAL A 305 49.21 32.07 15.46
C VAL A 305 48.52 31.19 16.49
N GLU A 306 49.30 30.50 17.32
CA GLU A 306 48.73 29.70 18.41
C GLU A 306 48.14 30.62 19.48
N VAL A 307 46.91 30.36 19.92
CA VAL A 307 46.26 31.11 20.99
C VAL A 307 46.15 30.25 22.25
N GLU A 308 46.68 30.76 23.36
CA GLU A 308 46.54 30.14 24.68
C GLU A 308 45.57 30.95 25.55
N VAL A 309 44.50 30.28 25.98
CA VAL A 309 43.46 30.90 26.80
C VAL A 309 43.74 30.67 28.29
N ILE A 310 43.97 31.77 29.02
CA ILE A 310 44.13 31.82 30.47
C ILE A 310 42.78 32.18 31.09
N ALA A 311 42.10 31.21 31.70
CA ALA A 311 40.80 31.42 32.32
C ALA A 311 40.89 31.67 33.83
N VAL A 312 40.53 32.89 34.22
CA VAL A 312 40.48 33.36 35.61
C VAL A 312 39.05 33.44 36.13
N ASP A 313 38.92 33.56 37.43
CA ASP A 313 37.65 33.50 38.13
C ASP A 313 37.03 34.89 38.40
N SER A 314 37.80 35.96 38.18
CA SER A 314 37.37 37.34 38.41
C SER A 314 38.10 38.34 37.51
N LEU A 315 37.47 39.49 37.27
CA LEU A 315 38.05 40.56 36.47
C LEU A 315 39.31 41.19 37.12
N PRO A 316 39.38 41.39 38.46
CA PRO A 316 40.61 41.84 39.12
C PRO A 316 41.81 40.89 38.91
N GLU A 317 41.57 39.58 38.92
CA GLU A 317 42.60 38.57 38.62
C GLU A 317 43.06 38.69 37.15
N ALA A 318 42.13 38.91 36.22
CA ALA A 318 42.45 39.10 34.80
C ALA A 318 43.38 40.30 34.57
N PHE A 319 43.16 41.42 35.29
CA PHE A 319 44.05 42.57 35.21
C PHE A 319 45.43 42.32 35.79
N ALA A 320 45.52 41.54 36.87
CA ALA A 320 46.82 41.19 37.44
C ALA A 320 47.66 40.41 36.43
N VAL A 321 47.07 39.43 35.74
CA VAL A 321 47.73 38.64 34.68
C VAL A 321 48.27 39.53 33.56
N ILE A 322 47.48 40.48 33.06
CA ILE A 322 47.92 41.37 31.97
C ILE A 322 48.97 42.38 32.43
N LYS A 323 48.78 42.97 33.61
CA LYS A 323 49.74 43.94 34.15
C LYS A 323 51.10 43.32 34.42
N ASN A 324 51.14 42.04 34.78
CA ASN A 324 52.37 41.27 34.99
C ASN A 324 53.03 40.82 33.67
N GLY A 325 52.41 41.06 32.51
CA GLY A 325 52.91 40.58 31.21
C GLY A 325 52.71 39.08 30.98
N GLU A 326 51.85 38.43 31.77
CA GLU A 326 51.53 37.00 31.66
C GLU A 326 50.53 36.72 30.51
N ALA A 327 49.79 37.72 30.07
CA ALA A 327 48.93 37.68 28.88
C ALA A 327 49.19 38.88 27.95
N ASP A 328 48.94 38.71 26.65
CA ASP A 328 49.10 39.72 25.62
C ASP A 328 47.85 40.61 25.49
N PHE A 329 46.64 40.06 25.69
CA PHE A 329 45.39 40.85 25.72
C PHE A 329 44.25 40.21 26.55
N LEU A 330 43.25 41.02 26.90
CA LEU A 330 42.04 40.69 27.67
C LEU A 330 40.81 40.62 26.77
N LEU A 331 40.09 39.51 26.78
CA LEU A 331 38.80 39.43 26.08
C LEU A 331 37.63 39.77 27.01
N GLY A 332 36.64 40.46 26.44
CA GLY A 332 35.35 40.68 27.10
C GLY A 332 35.37 41.73 28.20
N ILE A 333 36.03 42.87 27.95
CA ILE A 333 35.90 44.06 28.81
C ILE A 333 34.99 45.11 28.22
N TYR A 334 34.55 46.04 29.05
CA TYR A 334 33.72 47.17 28.66
C TYR A 334 34.50 48.17 27.80
N SER A 335 33.89 48.70 26.73
CA SER A 335 34.50 49.74 25.88
C SER A 335 34.34 51.13 26.50
N ASP A 336 35.04 51.37 27.61
CA ASP A 336 35.13 52.67 28.27
C ASP A 336 36.59 53.12 28.30
N TYR A 337 36.92 54.12 27.48
CA TYR A 337 38.29 54.65 27.36
C TYR A 337 38.81 55.26 28.66
N GLY A 338 37.96 55.90 29.46
CA GLY A 338 38.36 56.52 30.72
C GLY A 338 38.67 55.47 31.78
N TRP A 339 37.82 54.44 31.87
CA TRP A 339 38.04 53.29 32.72
C TRP A 339 39.25 52.46 32.27
N ALA A 340 39.44 52.24 30.96
CA ALA A 340 40.60 51.54 30.42
C ALA A 340 41.92 52.28 30.74
N ALA A 341 41.93 53.60 30.53
CA ALA A 341 43.08 54.44 30.86
C ALA A 341 43.44 54.39 32.35
N LYS A 342 42.44 54.37 33.26
CA LYS A 342 42.64 54.24 34.71
C LYS A 342 43.29 52.90 35.09
N ASN A 343 43.08 51.86 34.28
CA ASN A 343 43.61 50.51 34.51
C ASN A 343 44.84 50.17 33.65
N ASN A 344 45.53 51.18 33.07
CA ASN A 344 46.70 51.01 32.21
C ASN A 344 46.46 50.17 30.93
N MET A 345 45.28 50.31 30.32
CA MET A 345 44.92 49.60 29.10
C MET A 345 44.57 50.55 27.95
N ASN A 346 44.84 50.08 26.74
CA ASN A 346 44.21 50.51 25.48
C ASN A 346 43.09 49.52 25.14
N ILE A 347 42.09 49.96 24.38
CA ILE A 347 40.97 49.12 23.97
C ILE A 347 40.77 49.20 22.46
N THR A 348 40.40 48.07 21.86
CA THR A 348 40.05 47.98 20.44
C THR A 348 38.71 48.67 20.15
N VAL A 349 38.37 48.77 18.86
CA VAL A 349 36.99 48.96 18.44
C VAL A 349 36.07 47.92 19.12
N PRO A 350 34.80 48.28 19.42
CA PRO A 350 33.87 47.35 20.04
C PRO A 350 33.70 46.08 19.19
N MET A 351 33.91 44.94 19.83
CA MET A 351 33.72 43.61 19.27
C MET A 351 32.22 43.28 19.16
N PHE A 352 31.43 43.55 20.19
CA PHE A 352 29.97 43.49 20.15
C PHE A 352 29.34 44.37 21.23
N THR A 353 28.02 44.59 21.16
CA THR A 353 27.27 45.26 22.23
C THR A 353 26.55 44.22 23.10
N ALA A 354 26.83 44.23 24.40
CA ALA A 354 26.11 43.41 25.36
C ALA A 354 24.89 44.16 25.90
N HIS A 355 23.78 43.43 26.06
CA HIS A 355 22.53 43.95 26.61
C HIS A 355 22.21 43.23 27.91
N ALA A 356 21.86 43.96 28.97
CA ALA A 356 21.36 43.41 30.22
C ALA A 356 19.84 43.62 30.33
N THR A 357 19.14 42.64 30.89
CA THR A 357 17.69 42.69 31.12
C THR A 357 17.35 42.30 32.56
N GLY A 358 16.21 42.79 33.05
CA GLY A 358 15.67 42.34 34.33
C GLY A 358 15.06 40.94 34.20
N VAL A 359 15.33 40.06 35.17
CA VAL A 359 14.76 38.71 35.28
C VAL A 359 14.04 38.55 36.61
N THR A 360 12.81 38.05 36.56
CA THR A 360 11.86 37.95 37.69
C THR A 360 11.14 36.61 37.65
N ARG A 361 10.53 36.19 38.76
CA ARG A 361 9.52 35.11 38.72
C ARG A 361 8.28 35.58 37.96
N ARG A 362 7.44 34.65 37.46
CA ARG A 362 6.12 34.95 36.85
C ARG A 362 5.07 35.44 37.86
N GLN A 363 5.41 36.44 38.66
CA GLN A 363 4.59 37.06 39.68
C GLN A 363 4.79 38.58 39.65
N PRO A 364 3.79 39.37 40.10
CA PRO A 364 3.95 40.82 40.22
C PRO A 364 5.12 41.16 41.15
N LEU A 365 5.98 42.08 40.72
CA LEU A 365 7.03 42.64 41.58
C LEU A 365 6.41 43.44 42.74
N SER A 366 7.00 43.32 43.93
CA SER A 366 6.66 44.19 45.05
C SER A 366 7.12 45.63 44.79
N SER A 367 6.56 46.59 45.52
CA SER A 367 6.98 48.00 45.48
C SER A 367 8.39 48.24 46.05
N HIS A 368 8.95 47.26 46.74
CA HIS A 368 10.29 47.32 47.33
C HIS A 368 10.99 45.96 47.15
N PRO A 369 11.44 45.63 45.93
CA PRO A 369 11.94 44.29 45.61
C PRO A 369 13.35 44.07 46.17
N ARG A 370 13.67 42.84 46.57
CA ARG A 370 15.06 42.44 46.79
C ARG A 370 15.74 42.22 45.45
N VAL A 371 16.89 42.85 45.23
CA VAL A 371 17.60 42.82 43.95
C VAL A 371 18.85 41.97 44.09
N ALA A 372 18.93 40.86 43.36
CA ALA A 372 20.16 40.09 43.29
C ALA A 372 21.17 40.79 42.36
N VAL A 373 22.36 41.09 42.91
CA VAL A 373 23.43 41.85 42.24
C VAL A 373 24.70 41.02 42.17
N GLN A 374 25.31 40.92 41.00
CA GLN A 374 26.59 40.23 40.83
C GLN A 374 27.72 41.08 41.42
N LYS A 375 28.59 40.48 42.25
CA LYS A 375 29.84 41.10 42.69
C LYS A 375 30.75 41.43 41.51
N ASP A 376 31.53 42.50 41.62
CA ASP A 376 32.53 42.94 40.64
C ASP A 376 31.98 43.31 39.23
N SER A 377 30.66 43.45 39.09
CA SER A 377 30.01 43.91 37.86
C SER A 377 29.80 45.42 37.85
N PHE A 378 30.88 46.17 37.65
CA PHE A 378 30.92 47.63 37.86
C PHE A 378 29.78 48.41 37.17
N HIS A 379 29.49 48.15 35.89
CA HIS A 379 28.48 48.92 35.14
C HIS A 379 27.05 48.53 35.50
N VAL A 380 26.78 47.23 35.71
CA VAL A 380 25.46 46.77 36.14
C VAL A 380 25.20 47.26 37.56
N GLU A 381 26.17 47.12 38.46
CA GLU A 381 26.05 47.62 39.84
C GLU A 381 25.86 49.15 39.87
N ALA A 382 26.65 49.92 39.13
CA ALA A 382 26.50 51.38 39.07
C ALA A 382 25.15 51.81 38.50
N HIS A 383 24.60 51.06 37.53
CA HIS A 383 23.25 51.30 37.03
C HIS A 383 22.18 50.97 38.09
N LEU A 384 22.35 49.87 38.83
CA LEU A 384 21.41 49.45 39.87
C LEU A 384 21.41 50.37 41.09
N LYS A 385 22.58 50.88 41.50
CA LYS A 385 22.72 51.88 42.58
C LYS A 385 22.00 53.20 42.29
N LYS A 386 21.76 53.52 41.02
CA LYS A 386 20.95 54.69 40.63
C LYS A 386 19.44 54.43 40.72
N ARG A 387 19.02 53.16 40.79
CA ARG A 387 17.62 52.73 40.65
C ARG A 387 17.03 52.15 41.94
N TYR A 388 17.86 51.58 42.81
CA TYR A 388 17.45 50.85 44.01
C TYR A 388 18.34 51.24 45.20
N ASP A 389 17.79 51.16 46.40
CA ASP A 389 18.54 51.37 47.64
C ASP A 389 19.47 50.17 47.89
N GLU A 390 20.69 50.43 48.37
CA GLU A 390 21.67 49.34 48.63
C GLU A 390 21.17 48.32 49.68
N SER A 391 20.26 48.73 50.58
CA SER A 391 19.61 47.82 51.54
C SER A 391 18.76 46.73 50.89
N GLN A 392 18.40 46.90 49.60
CA GLN A 392 17.64 45.93 48.82
C GLN A 392 18.54 44.89 48.16
N PHE A 393 19.87 45.02 48.23
CA PHE A 393 20.81 44.18 47.47
C PHE A 393 21.10 42.84 48.13
N VAL A 394 21.03 41.79 47.31
CA VAL A 394 21.47 40.43 47.64
C VAL A 394 22.65 40.09 46.73
N TYR A 395 23.88 40.23 47.26
CA TYR A 395 25.08 40.01 46.47
C TYR A 395 25.30 38.52 46.16
N CYS A 396 25.58 38.22 44.89
CA CYS A 396 25.84 36.88 44.39
C CYS A 396 27.19 36.83 43.66
N ASP A 397 27.83 35.66 43.63
CA ASP A 397 29.19 35.50 43.08
C ASP A 397 29.22 35.33 41.55
N SER A 398 28.08 35.04 40.92
CA SER A 398 27.96 34.86 39.46
C SER A 398 26.58 35.26 38.93
N PRO A 399 26.44 35.50 37.61
CA PRO A 399 25.14 35.74 36.98
C PRO A 399 24.16 34.57 37.17
N GLU A 400 24.64 33.33 37.20
CA GLU A 400 23.82 32.15 37.51
C GLU A 400 23.33 32.17 38.96
N GLY A 401 24.20 32.48 39.92
CA GLY A 401 23.82 32.60 41.33
C GLY A 401 22.76 33.68 41.56
N CYS A 402 22.82 34.77 40.79
CA CYS A 402 21.77 35.78 40.73
C CYS A 402 20.42 35.23 40.24
N LEU A 403 20.41 34.47 39.15
CA LEU A 403 19.20 33.82 38.61
C LEU A 403 18.62 32.81 39.60
N GLN A 404 19.48 31.99 40.20
CA GLN A 404 19.11 31.02 41.22
C GLN A 404 18.47 31.71 42.44
N ALA A 405 19.04 32.82 42.92
CA ALA A 405 18.47 33.57 44.03
C ALA A 405 17.05 34.09 43.73
N VAL A 406 16.76 34.46 42.47
CA VAL A 406 15.41 34.85 42.04
C VAL A 406 14.50 33.62 41.90
N SER A 407 14.97 32.48 41.39
CA SER A 407 14.12 31.28 41.30
C SER A 407 13.73 30.75 42.70
N GLU A 408 14.68 30.74 43.64
CA GLU A 408 14.49 30.23 45.01
C GLU A 408 13.70 31.16 45.94
N GLY A 409 13.35 32.38 45.50
CA GLY A 409 12.65 33.32 46.38
C GLY A 409 13.54 34.14 47.32
N ARG A 410 14.88 34.06 47.20
CA ARG A 410 15.83 34.87 47.99
C ARG A 410 15.96 36.31 47.50
N ALA A 411 15.76 36.54 46.21
CA ALA A 411 15.61 37.84 45.58
C ALA A 411 14.33 37.88 44.74
N ASP A 412 13.86 39.07 44.38
CA ASP A 412 12.64 39.27 43.58
C ASP A 412 12.95 39.64 42.13
N ILE A 413 14.12 40.24 41.88
CA ILE A 413 14.63 40.57 40.55
C ILE A 413 16.15 40.50 40.50
N THR A 414 16.70 40.20 39.32
CA THR A 414 18.11 40.40 39.01
C THR A 414 18.29 41.02 37.63
N TYR A 415 19.48 41.52 37.32
CA TYR A 415 19.84 42.03 36.01
C TYR A 415 21.07 41.29 35.50
N VAL A 416 20.89 40.53 34.44
CA VAL A 416 21.94 39.73 33.79
C VAL A 416 21.90 39.97 32.27
N ARG A 417 22.94 39.57 31.55
CA ARG A 417 22.96 39.68 30.09
C ARG A 417 21.79 38.92 29.47
N VAL A 418 21.23 39.46 28.39
CA VAL A 418 20.10 38.89 27.64
C VAL A 418 20.40 37.47 27.22
N VAL A 419 21.57 37.22 26.63
CA VAL A 419 21.99 35.88 26.17
C VAL A 419 22.14 34.91 27.35
N THR A 420 22.65 35.37 28.50
CA THR A 420 22.74 34.54 29.72
C THR A 420 21.37 34.20 30.29
N ALA A 421 20.45 35.18 30.36
CA ALA A 421 19.07 34.93 30.76
C ALA A 421 18.38 33.94 29.81
N GLN A 422 18.52 34.15 28.49
CA GLN A 422 17.97 33.26 27.47
C GLN A 422 18.54 31.86 27.60
N TYR A 423 19.86 31.70 27.77
CA TYR A 423 20.50 30.40 27.93
C TYR A 423 19.84 29.59 29.05
N TYR A 424 19.79 30.14 30.27
CA TYR A 424 19.26 29.39 31.41
C TYR A 424 17.73 29.22 31.40
N ILE A 425 16.98 30.20 30.89
CA ILE A 425 15.51 30.13 30.79
C ILE A 425 15.09 29.16 29.68
N TRP A 426 15.73 29.21 28.51
CA TRP A 426 15.39 28.35 27.35
C TRP A 426 15.92 26.92 27.49
N LYS A 427 17.04 26.71 28.19
CA LYS A 427 17.49 25.38 28.63
C LYS A 427 16.46 24.73 29.56
N GLY A 428 15.70 25.54 30.29
CA GLY A 428 14.68 25.08 31.23
C GLY A 428 15.23 24.81 32.64
N THR A 429 16.42 25.32 32.97
CA THR A 429 16.99 25.23 34.32
C THR A 429 16.15 26.00 35.34
N TYR A 430 15.59 27.14 34.94
CA TYR A 430 14.73 27.99 35.78
C TYR A 430 13.41 28.35 35.06
N PRO A 431 12.44 27.41 34.96
CA PRO A 431 11.22 27.57 34.14
C PRO A 431 10.22 28.59 34.71
N ASP A 432 10.36 28.95 35.97
CA ASP A 432 9.55 29.92 36.71
C ASP A 432 9.99 31.37 36.47
N LEU A 433 11.19 31.56 35.92
CA LEU A 433 11.73 32.87 35.59
C LEU A 433 11.21 33.39 34.25
N MET A 434 11.16 34.72 34.14
CA MET A 434 10.83 35.46 32.93
C MET A 434 11.67 36.72 32.84
N MET A 435 12.08 37.06 31.62
CA MET A 435 12.70 38.35 31.31
C MET A 435 11.60 39.43 31.28
N THR A 436 11.92 40.61 31.79
CA THR A 436 11.04 41.79 31.84
C THR A 436 10.77 42.41 30.46
N GLY A 437 11.45 41.94 29.41
CA GLY A 437 11.24 42.33 28.01
C GLY A 437 11.96 43.61 27.58
N GLY A 438 12.34 44.47 28.53
CA GLY A 438 13.15 45.66 28.27
C GLY A 438 14.65 45.39 28.40
N VAL A 439 15.44 45.99 27.50
CA VAL A 439 16.88 46.18 27.72
C VAL A 439 17.03 47.26 28.79
N ALA A 440 17.57 46.87 29.95
CA ALA A 440 17.80 47.79 31.06
C ALA A 440 19.08 48.60 30.86
N LEU A 441 20.09 47.99 30.25
CA LEU A 441 21.39 48.59 30.01
C LEU A 441 22.02 47.96 28.75
N SER A 442 22.60 48.79 27.88
CA SER A 442 23.42 48.37 26.74
C SER A 442 24.83 48.90 26.94
N TYR A 443 25.84 48.07 26.72
CA TYR A 443 27.24 48.48 26.81
C TYR A 443 28.10 47.78 25.76
N PRO A 444 28.95 48.52 25.04
CA PRO A 444 29.91 47.94 24.11
C PRO A 444 30.98 47.14 24.85
N MET A 445 31.44 46.06 24.23
CA MET A 445 32.49 45.17 24.72
C MET A 445 33.68 45.23 23.76
N SER A 446 34.89 45.42 24.28
CA SER A 446 36.15 45.51 23.54
C SER A 446 37.17 44.48 24.03
N VAL A 447 38.27 44.39 23.29
CA VAL A 447 39.49 43.72 23.70
C VAL A 447 40.40 44.74 24.39
N GLY A 448 40.98 44.35 25.53
CA GLY A 448 41.92 45.17 26.29
C GLY A 448 43.35 44.78 26.01
N VAL A 449 44.19 45.76 25.67
CA VAL A 449 45.63 45.56 25.47
C VAL A 449 46.36 46.42 26.48
N SER A 450 47.42 45.90 27.13
CA SER A 450 48.24 46.72 28.03
C SER A 450 48.83 47.90 27.27
N LYS A 451 48.94 49.08 27.91
CA LYS A 451 49.66 50.22 27.32
C LYS A 451 51.15 49.95 27.10
N ASP A 452 51.69 48.97 27.82
CA ASP A 452 53.07 48.54 27.72
C ASP A 452 53.27 47.43 26.66
N ALA A 453 52.22 47.04 25.93
CA ALA A 453 52.29 46.06 24.85
C ALA A 453 52.90 46.64 23.56
N ASP A 454 53.26 45.77 22.62
CA ASP A 454 53.76 46.16 21.29
C ASP A 454 52.71 47.01 20.54
N GLU A 455 53.14 48.15 19.98
CA GLU A 455 52.27 49.11 19.29
C GLU A 455 51.52 48.51 18.09
N ARG A 456 52.04 47.43 17.51
CA ARG A 456 51.43 46.71 16.38
C ARG A 456 50.25 45.83 16.80
N LEU A 457 50.16 45.43 18.07
CA LEU A 457 49.14 44.46 18.51
C LEU A 457 47.73 45.04 18.44
N LEU A 458 47.53 46.30 18.86
CA LEU A 458 46.20 46.92 18.84
C LEU A 458 45.65 47.09 17.40
N PRO A 459 46.40 47.63 16.41
CA PRO A 459 45.96 47.66 15.01
C PRO A 459 45.73 46.30 14.36
N ILE A 460 46.47 45.26 14.78
CA ILE A 460 46.23 43.88 14.32
C ILE A 460 44.88 43.39 14.84
N LEU A 461 44.62 43.54 16.15
CA LEU A 461 43.35 43.13 16.75
C LEU A 461 42.15 43.93 16.21
N ASP A 462 42.32 45.23 15.90
CA ASP A 462 41.27 46.01 15.25
C ASP A 462 40.94 45.50 13.85
N ARG A 463 41.96 45.19 13.02
CA ARG A 463 41.74 44.62 11.68
C ARG A 463 41.12 43.23 11.76
N GLU A 464 41.51 42.45 12.75
CA GLU A 464 40.98 41.12 13.01
C GLU A 464 39.49 41.18 13.40
N LEU A 465 39.11 42.06 14.33
CA LEU A 465 37.70 42.23 14.71
C LEU A 465 36.84 42.73 13.54
N VAL A 466 37.39 43.60 12.69
CA VAL A 466 36.72 44.05 11.46
C VAL A 466 36.61 42.92 10.44
N HIS A 467 37.62 42.05 10.34
CA HIS A 467 37.65 40.91 9.43
C HIS A 467 36.64 39.82 9.83
N ILE A 468 36.55 39.49 11.12
CA ILE A 468 35.52 38.60 11.65
C ILE A 468 34.13 39.23 11.42
N GLY A 469 34.01 40.52 11.70
CA GLY A 469 32.79 41.27 11.47
C GLY A 469 31.65 40.95 12.45
N PRO A 470 30.60 41.80 12.50
CA PRO A 470 29.52 41.68 13.47
C PRO A 470 28.64 40.45 13.23
N HIS A 471 28.52 39.99 11.97
CA HIS A 471 27.69 38.85 11.60
C HIS A 471 28.24 37.54 12.17
N LYS A 472 29.53 37.24 11.98
CA LYS A 472 30.15 36.02 12.53
C LYS A 472 30.23 36.02 14.06
N ILE A 473 30.48 37.18 14.67
CA ILE A 473 30.40 37.30 16.14
C ILE A 473 28.97 37.01 16.61
N TRP A 474 27.95 37.50 15.89
CA TRP A 474 26.56 37.18 16.17
C TRP A 474 26.26 35.69 15.94
N GLU A 475 26.82 35.06 14.92
CA GLU A 475 26.73 33.61 14.67
C GLU A 475 27.32 32.81 15.83
N LEU A 476 28.53 33.14 16.31
CA LEU A 476 29.14 32.52 17.50
C LEU A 476 28.25 32.66 18.75
N ILE A 477 27.64 33.83 18.94
CA ILE A 477 26.68 34.08 20.03
C ILE A 477 25.42 33.24 19.83
N ASN A 478 24.92 33.16 18.60
CA ASN A 478 23.70 32.47 18.24
C ASN A 478 23.87 30.96 18.33
N ASP A 479 24.94 30.37 17.83
CA ASP A 479 25.29 28.95 17.93
C ASP A 479 25.38 28.48 19.39
N SER A 480 25.92 29.34 20.24
CA SER A 480 25.97 29.12 21.69
C SER A 480 24.59 29.17 22.38
N SER A 481 23.57 29.71 21.69
CA SER A 481 22.18 29.83 22.16
C SER A 481 21.18 28.92 21.42
N VAL A 482 21.46 28.51 20.17
CA VAL A 482 20.59 27.70 19.29
C VAL A 482 20.79 26.21 19.55
N ASN A 483 22.01 25.76 19.88
CA ASN A 483 22.28 24.36 20.24
C ASN A 483 21.61 23.89 21.54
N LEU A 484 20.83 24.75 22.21
CA LEU A 484 20.05 24.41 23.40
C LEU A 484 18.81 23.54 23.10
N GLU A 485 18.38 23.38 21.85
CA GLU A 485 17.21 22.55 21.52
C GLU A 485 17.45 21.06 21.83
N ALA A 486 18.69 20.59 21.71
CA ALA A 486 19.07 19.19 21.97
C ALA A 486 19.03 18.82 23.47
N GLU A 487 19.14 19.79 24.37
CA GLU A 487 19.13 19.58 25.83
C GLU A 487 17.76 19.84 26.48
N ARG A 488 16.73 20.19 25.70
CA ARG A 488 15.40 20.48 26.27
C ARG A 488 14.75 19.20 26.80
N SER A 489 14.59 19.14 28.11
CA SER A 489 13.80 18.10 28.77
C SER A 489 12.32 18.19 28.37
N ILE A 490 11.62 17.05 28.30
CA ILE A 490 10.15 16.99 28.12
C ILE A 490 9.43 17.85 29.16
N TRP A 491 10.01 18.00 30.36
CA TRP A 491 9.48 18.86 31.41
C TRP A 491 9.50 20.34 31.03
N SER A 492 10.54 20.83 30.33
CA SER A 492 10.59 22.25 29.94
C SER A 492 9.51 22.59 28.91
N LEU A 493 9.22 21.68 27.97
CA LEU A 493 8.12 21.81 27.00
C LEU A 493 6.75 21.86 27.70
N LEU A 494 6.56 21.04 28.73
CA LEU A 494 5.32 20.99 29.51
C LEU A 494 5.03 22.32 30.23
N TYR A 495 6.06 22.92 30.85
CA TYR A 495 5.95 24.19 31.57
C TYR A 495 5.84 25.42 30.66
N MET A 496 6.52 25.42 29.51
CA MET A 496 6.48 26.54 28.57
C MET A 496 5.16 26.63 27.81
N HIS A 497 4.50 25.50 27.52
CA HIS A 497 3.31 25.46 26.67
C HIS A 497 2.15 24.67 27.27
N PRO A 498 1.69 24.97 28.50
CA PRO A 498 0.72 24.15 29.22
C PRO A 498 -0.60 23.96 28.45
N ARG A 499 -1.04 24.98 27.69
CA ARG A 499 -2.26 24.90 26.88
C ARG A 499 -2.06 24.02 25.64
N LYS A 500 -0.93 24.15 24.93
CA LYS A 500 -0.67 23.38 23.70
C LYS A 500 -0.40 21.92 24.03
N THR A 501 0.30 21.63 25.12
CA THR A 501 0.56 20.26 25.58
C THR A 501 -0.72 19.59 26.05
N LEU A 502 -1.60 20.30 26.77
CA LEU A 502 -2.93 19.79 27.11
C LEU A 502 -3.76 19.50 25.86
N LEU A 503 -3.75 20.39 24.87
CA LEU A 503 -4.50 20.20 23.62
C LEU A 503 -3.96 19.04 22.77
N ALA A 504 -2.63 18.89 22.70
CA ALA A 504 -1.99 17.75 22.05
C ALA A 504 -2.31 16.44 22.77
N PHE A 505 -2.30 16.43 24.10
CA PHE A 505 -2.71 15.26 24.89
C PHE A 505 -4.17 14.90 24.64
N LEU A 506 -5.09 15.89 24.67
CA LEU A 506 -6.50 15.67 24.34
C LEU A 506 -6.69 15.18 22.90
N LEU A 507 -5.91 15.68 21.94
CA LEU A 507 -5.92 15.22 20.55
C LEU A 507 -5.47 13.76 20.47
N VAL A 508 -4.39 13.37 21.14
CA VAL A 508 -3.92 11.98 21.20
C VAL A 508 -5.00 11.08 21.81
N VAL A 509 -5.61 11.48 22.93
CA VAL A 509 -6.72 10.74 23.55
C VAL A 509 -7.91 10.63 22.59
N ALA A 510 -8.26 11.70 21.87
CA ALA A 510 -9.35 11.69 20.89
C ALA A 510 -9.05 10.79 19.68
N VAL A 511 -7.81 10.80 19.16
CA VAL A 511 -7.36 9.93 18.07
C VAL A 511 -7.36 8.47 18.51
N VAL A 512 -6.83 8.16 19.70
CA VAL A 512 -6.87 6.81 20.28
C VAL A 512 -8.31 6.37 20.52
N GLY A 513 -9.17 7.24 21.03
CA GLY A 513 -10.60 6.98 21.22
C GLY A 513 -11.32 6.70 19.91
N ALA A 514 -11.09 7.53 18.89
CA ALA A 514 -11.65 7.34 17.55
C ALA A 514 -11.13 6.05 16.89
N PHE A 515 -9.85 5.72 17.09
CA PHE A 515 -9.25 4.48 16.62
C PHE A 515 -9.86 3.26 17.32
N MET A 516 -10.04 3.29 18.64
CA MET A 516 -10.74 2.23 19.38
C MET A 516 -12.19 2.07 18.93
N LEU A 517 -12.94 3.17 18.76
CA LEU A 517 -14.30 3.13 18.23
C LEU A 517 -14.35 2.55 16.82
N ARG A 518 -13.38 2.90 15.96
CA ARG A 518 -13.25 2.32 14.62
C ARG A 518 -12.93 0.83 14.68
N LEU A 519 -12.02 0.39 15.56
CA LEU A 519 -11.72 -1.03 15.76
C LEU A 519 -12.95 -1.80 16.26
N MET A 520 -13.70 -1.24 17.22
CA MET A 520 -14.95 -1.84 17.71
C MET A 520 -16.01 -1.93 16.60
N TYR A 521 -16.18 -0.87 15.81
CA TYR A 521 -17.10 -0.86 14.68
C TYR A 521 -16.69 -1.87 13.62
N MET A 522 -15.40 -1.91 13.24
CA MET A 522 -14.88 -2.90 12.29
C MET A 522 -15.04 -4.32 12.83
N ARG A 523 -14.71 -4.57 14.10
CA ARG A 523 -14.91 -5.88 14.73
C ARG A 523 -16.38 -6.29 14.72
N HIS A 524 -17.29 -5.39 15.03
CA HIS A 524 -18.73 -5.65 14.97
C HIS A 524 -19.18 -5.98 13.54
N ARG A 525 -18.70 -5.22 12.55
CA ARG A 525 -19.00 -5.45 11.13
C ARG A 525 -18.41 -6.78 10.64
N HIS A 526 -17.18 -7.12 11.05
CA HIS A 526 -16.52 -8.37 10.72
C HIS A 526 -17.22 -9.56 11.36
N ILE A 527 -17.62 -9.49 12.62
CA ILE A 527 -18.38 -10.56 13.28
C ILE A 527 -19.72 -10.76 12.56
N LYS A 528 -20.43 -9.68 12.22
CA LYS A 528 -21.69 -9.77 11.49
C LYS A 528 -21.49 -10.36 10.09
N SER A 529 -20.44 -9.94 9.38
CA SER A 529 -20.08 -10.48 8.07
C SER A 529 -19.66 -11.96 8.15
N ILE A 530 -18.90 -12.37 9.18
CA ILE A 530 -18.54 -13.76 9.44
C ILE A 530 -19.80 -14.59 9.74
N GLN A 531 -20.73 -14.07 10.55
CA GLN A 531 -22.00 -14.74 10.79
C GLN A 531 -22.85 -14.86 9.52
N GLU A 532 -22.85 -13.83 8.67
CA GLU A 532 -23.52 -13.88 7.36
C GLU A 532 -22.86 -14.90 6.43
N MET A 533 -21.53 -14.99 6.38
CA MET A 533 -20.80 -15.99 5.60
C MET A 533 -20.97 -17.42 6.15
N LEU A 534 -21.05 -17.57 7.47
CA LEU A 534 -21.17 -18.87 8.12
C LEU A 534 -22.60 -19.44 8.05
N TYR A 535 -23.62 -18.59 7.92
CA TYR A 535 -25.03 -18.99 7.87
C TYR A 535 -25.72 -18.80 6.53
N ARG A 536 -25.01 -18.29 5.51
CA ARG A 536 -25.54 -18.20 4.15
C ARG A 536 -24.75 -19.06 3.19
N ASP A 537 -25.45 -19.55 2.19
CA ASP A 537 -24.88 -20.27 1.06
C ASP A 537 -24.30 -19.25 0.08
N ALA A 538 -23.06 -19.49 -0.37
CA ALA A 538 -22.27 -18.48 -1.06
C ALA A 538 -22.82 -18.09 -2.44
N SER A 539 -23.52 -19.00 -3.12
CA SER A 539 -24.00 -18.78 -4.47
C SER A 539 -25.49 -18.44 -4.53
N THR A 540 -26.33 -19.06 -3.68
CA THR A 540 -27.76 -18.73 -3.63
C THR A 540 -28.11 -17.58 -2.68
N LEU A 541 -27.17 -17.17 -1.81
CA LEU A 541 -27.35 -16.19 -0.73
C LEU A 541 -28.45 -16.52 0.30
N LEU A 542 -29.05 -17.71 0.22
CA LEU A 542 -30.04 -18.21 1.17
C LEU A 542 -29.36 -18.79 2.41
N ARG A 543 -30.16 -19.20 3.41
CA ARG A 543 -29.60 -19.86 4.61
C ARG A 543 -28.95 -21.18 4.24
N ASN A 544 -27.78 -21.47 4.80
CA ASN A 544 -27.06 -22.72 4.50
C ASN A 544 -27.43 -23.87 5.45
N ARG A 545 -26.86 -25.06 5.18
CA ARG A 545 -27.00 -26.24 6.04
C ARG A 545 -26.65 -25.98 7.51
N VAL A 546 -25.54 -25.28 7.79
CA VAL A 546 -25.08 -25.00 9.17
C VAL A 546 -26.13 -24.18 9.93
N TRP A 547 -26.72 -23.18 9.28
CA TRP A 547 -27.82 -22.43 9.87
C TRP A 547 -29.04 -23.31 10.15
N LEU A 548 -29.42 -24.18 9.21
CA LEU A 548 -30.57 -25.07 9.37
C LEU A 548 -30.36 -26.06 10.53
N GLU A 549 -29.18 -26.67 10.65
CA GLU A 549 -28.87 -27.58 11.75
C GLU A 549 -29.00 -26.88 13.11
N GLN A 550 -28.45 -25.68 13.25
CA GLN A 550 -28.58 -24.90 14.49
C GLN A 550 -30.01 -24.45 14.78
N GLU A 551 -30.74 -24.00 13.75
CA GLU A 551 -32.13 -23.57 13.89
C GLU A 551 -33.04 -24.75 14.23
N ALA A 552 -32.78 -25.92 13.65
CA ALA A 552 -33.46 -27.16 13.99
C ALA A 552 -33.23 -27.55 15.45
N VAL A 553 -32.01 -27.45 15.96
CA VAL A 553 -31.71 -27.73 17.39
C VAL A 553 -32.55 -26.81 18.29
N LYS A 554 -32.59 -25.51 18.00
CA LYS A 554 -33.36 -24.53 18.78
C LYS A 554 -34.85 -24.78 18.77
N ARG A 555 -35.40 -25.25 17.65
CA ARG A 555 -36.83 -25.54 17.51
C ARG A 555 -37.20 -26.85 18.17
N MET A 556 -36.36 -27.87 18.01
CA MET A 556 -36.63 -29.21 18.55
C MET A 556 -36.36 -29.30 20.06
N SER A 557 -35.51 -28.42 20.62
CA SER A 557 -35.32 -28.36 22.08
C SER A 557 -36.54 -27.87 22.86
N LEU A 558 -37.54 -27.30 22.19
CA LEU A 558 -38.77 -26.75 22.78
C LEU A 558 -39.99 -27.67 22.58
N VAL A 559 -39.81 -28.83 21.95
CA VAL A 559 -40.87 -29.72 21.47
C VAL A 559 -40.80 -31.04 22.24
N SER A 560 -41.95 -31.68 22.49
CA SER A 560 -41.98 -32.99 23.18
C SER A 560 -41.39 -34.10 22.31
N ALA A 561 -40.90 -35.18 22.93
CA ALA A 561 -40.32 -36.32 22.21
C ALA A 561 -41.29 -36.91 21.16
N ASP A 562 -42.56 -37.14 21.51
CA ASP A 562 -43.58 -37.65 20.59
C ASP A 562 -43.81 -36.75 19.37
N THR A 563 -43.69 -35.43 19.56
CA THR A 563 -43.87 -34.45 18.49
C THR A 563 -42.60 -34.31 17.65
N MET A 564 -41.43 -34.51 18.27
CA MET A 564 -40.14 -34.55 17.58
C MET A 564 -40.05 -35.72 16.61
N GLU A 565 -40.52 -36.92 17.00
CA GLU A 565 -40.51 -38.11 16.13
C GLU A 565 -41.42 -37.97 14.89
N GLN A 566 -42.34 -37.01 14.91
CA GLN A 566 -43.18 -36.66 13.76
C GLN A 566 -42.56 -35.58 12.85
N CYS A 567 -41.47 -34.94 13.30
CA CYS A 567 -40.67 -34.06 12.45
C CYS A 567 -39.69 -34.90 11.63
N ALA A 568 -39.42 -34.46 10.40
CA ALA A 568 -38.46 -35.08 9.52
C ALA A 568 -37.51 -34.04 8.94
N ILE A 569 -36.37 -34.53 8.46
CA ILE A 569 -35.52 -33.83 7.52
C ILE A 569 -35.84 -34.37 6.12
N VAL A 570 -36.13 -33.47 5.19
CA VAL A 570 -36.23 -33.78 3.76
C VAL A 570 -35.07 -33.11 3.02
N VAL A 571 -34.35 -33.87 2.21
CA VAL A 571 -33.27 -33.37 1.36
C VAL A 571 -33.67 -33.54 -0.09
N PHE A 572 -33.86 -32.43 -0.79
CA PHE A 572 -33.95 -32.42 -2.25
C PHE A 572 -32.55 -32.37 -2.85
N VAL A 573 -32.35 -33.12 -3.93
CA VAL A 573 -31.10 -33.22 -4.69
C VAL A 573 -31.42 -33.00 -6.15
N LEU A 574 -30.61 -32.15 -6.80
CA LEU A 574 -30.59 -31.97 -8.24
C LEU A 574 -29.60 -32.97 -8.87
N PRO A 575 -30.06 -34.08 -9.49
CA PRO A 575 -29.18 -35.09 -10.07
C PRO A 575 -28.43 -34.51 -11.27
N ARG A 576 -27.16 -34.90 -11.44
CA ARG A 576 -26.30 -34.47 -12.55
C ARG A 576 -26.20 -32.94 -12.67
N MET A 577 -26.09 -32.24 -11.54
CA MET A 577 -25.94 -30.78 -11.53
C MET A 577 -24.75 -30.32 -12.39
N GLU A 578 -23.68 -31.11 -12.47
CA GLU A 578 -22.49 -30.81 -13.27
C GLU A 578 -22.82 -30.67 -14.76
N TYR A 579 -23.80 -31.44 -15.25
CA TYR A 579 -24.29 -31.32 -16.62
C TYR A 579 -25.06 -30.01 -16.82
N LEU A 580 -25.92 -29.65 -15.87
CA LEU A 580 -26.67 -28.39 -15.93
C LEU A 580 -25.72 -27.19 -15.85
N GLU A 581 -24.69 -27.25 -15.01
CA GLU A 581 -23.63 -26.23 -14.93
C GLU A 581 -22.83 -26.14 -16.24
N ALA A 582 -22.46 -27.27 -16.85
CA ALA A 582 -21.70 -27.29 -18.09
C ALA A 582 -22.49 -26.76 -19.31
N VAL A 583 -23.80 -27.01 -19.36
CA VAL A 583 -24.65 -26.61 -20.50
C VAL A 583 -25.21 -25.20 -20.34
N TYR A 584 -25.67 -24.85 -19.14
CA TYR A 584 -26.41 -23.60 -18.91
C TYR A 584 -25.69 -22.62 -17.99
N GLY A 585 -24.60 -23.05 -17.35
CA GLY A 585 -23.82 -22.24 -16.40
C GLY A 585 -24.34 -22.35 -14.96
N GLN A 586 -23.44 -22.07 -14.00
CA GLN A 586 -23.69 -22.19 -12.57
C GLN A 586 -24.92 -21.39 -12.07
N HIS A 587 -25.14 -20.21 -12.64
CA HIS A 587 -26.26 -19.33 -12.27
C HIS A 587 -27.65 -20.00 -12.42
N VAL A 588 -27.80 -20.96 -13.34
CA VAL A 588 -29.05 -21.69 -13.54
C VAL A 588 -29.31 -22.68 -12.42
N VAL A 589 -28.27 -23.38 -11.97
CA VAL A 589 -28.35 -24.29 -10.83
C VAL A 589 -28.65 -23.51 -9.56
N ASP A 590 -27.97 -22.37 -9.36
CA ASP A 590 -28.23 -21.51 -8.21
C ASP A 590 -29.68 -20.99 -8.19
N GLU A 591 -30.21 -20.55 -9.34
CA GLU A 591 -31.60 -20.10 -9.45
C GLU A 591 -32.60 -21.22 -9.19
N ALA A 592 -32.31 -22.44 -9.67
CA ALA A 592 -33.14 -23.62 -9.42
C ALA A 592 -33.24 -23.94 -7.93
N LEU A 593 -32.10 -23.99 -7.25
CA LEU A 593 -32.03 -24.26 -5.80
C LEU A 593 -32.67 -23.12 -5.00
N ARG A 594 -32.48 -21.87 -5.44
CA ARG A 594 -33.08 -20.70 -4.81
C ARG A 594 -34.60 -20.75 -4.87
N LYS A 595 -35.17 -21.01 -6.05
CA LYS A 595 -36.62 -21.13 -6.24
C LYS A 595 -37.20 -22.28 -5.43
N LEU A 596 -36.56 -23.45 -5.50
CA LEU A 596 -36.96 -24.64 -4.74
C LEU A 596 -36.97 -24.38 -3.21
N ALA A 597 -35.95 -23.71 -2.69
CA ALA A 597 -35.84 -23.38 -1.27
C ALA A 597 -36.88 -22.33 -0.83
N LEU A 598 -37.13 -21.31 -1.66
CA LEU A 598 -38.12 -20.27 -1.37
C LEU A 598 -39.54 -20.85 -1.38
N ASP A 599 -39.88 -21.67 -2.37
CA ASP A 599 -41.22 -22.27 -2.49
C ASP A 599 -41.46 -23.31 -1.39
N SER A 600 -40.43 -24.10 -1.05
CA SER A 600 -40.47 -24.99 0.12
C SER A 600 -40.68 -24.21 1.42
N GLY A 601 -40.00 -23.08 1.60
CA GLY A 601 -40.12 -22.24 2.78
C GLY A 601 -41.41 -21.42 2.87
N ALA A 602 -42.01 -21.06 1.73
CA ALA A 602 -43.29 -20.36 1.67
C ALA A 602 -44.45 -21.25 2.13
N ALA A 603 -44.34 -22.57 1.92
CA ALA A 603 -45.30 -23.56 2.37
C ALA A 603 -45.13 -23.91 3.87
N LYS A 604 -45.36 -22.91 4.75
CA LYS A 604 -45.28 -23.03 6.22
C LYS A 604 -46.16 -24.14 6.83
N THR A 605 -47.07 -24.70 6.04
CA THR A 605 -47.92 -25.84 6.42
C THR A 605 -47.15 -27.13 6.62
N TRP A 606 -45.98 -27.30 5.97
CA TRP A 606 -45.17 -28.52 6.07
C TRP A 606 -43.69 -28.25 6.37
N ALA A 607 -43.17 -27.04 6.11
CA ALA A 607 -41.78 -26.67 6.36
C ALA A 607 -41.64 -25.69 7.53
N GLN A 608 -40.74 -26.00 8.48
CA GLN A 608 -40.36 -25.12 9.59
C GLN A 608 -39.13 -24.27 9.28
N ALA A 609 -38.11 -24.88 8.68
CA ALA A 609 -36.86 -24.21 8.32
C ALA A 609 -36.31 -24.83 7.04
N VAL A 610 -35.64 -24.01 6.22
CA VAL A 610 -35.04 -24.43 4.94
C VAL A 610 -33.60 -23.93 4.86
N GLY A 611 -32.72 -24.82 4.43
CA GLY A 611 -31.30 -24.57 4.24
C GLY A 611 -30.86 -25.05 2.86
N VAL A 612 -29.83 -24.43 2.31
CA VAL A 612 -29.30 -24.72 0.97
C VAL A 612 -27.83 -25.14 1.08
N ARG A 613 -27.42 -26.05 0.21
CA ARG A 613 -26.01 -26.40 -0.01
C ARG A 613 -25.80 -26.50 -1.51
N SER A 614 -25.48 -25.37 -2.13
CA SER A 614 -25.37 -25.25 -3.58
C SER A 614 -24.26 -26.13 -4.16
N SER A 615 -23.14 -26.25 -3.45
CA SER A 615 -22.00 -27.10 -3.84
C SER A 615 -22.33 -28.59 -3.95
N ALA A 616 -23.47 -29.03 -3.42
CA ALA A 616 -23.96 -30.40 -3.56
C ALA A 616 -25.29 -30.48 -4.32
N GLY A 617 -25.82 -29.36 -4.83
CA GLY A 617 -27.11 -29.32 -5.51
C GLY A 617 -28.29 -29.62 -4.58
N GLN A 618 -28.20 -29.22 -3.29
CA GLN A 618 -29.16 -29.66 -2.26
C GLN A 618 -29.99 -28.53 -1.63
N VAL A 619 -31.26 -28.85 -1.35
CA VAL A 619 -32.14 -28.07 -0.47
C VAL A 619 -32.60 -28.97 0.67
N ILE A 620 -32.35 -28.54 1.90
CA ILE A 620 -32.64 -29.28 3.13
C ILE A 620 -33.82 -28.59 3.82
N VAL A 621 -34.81 -29.36 4.24
CA VAL A 621 -36.03 -28.87 4.88
C VAL A 621 -36.26 -29.60 6.19
N LEU A 622 -36.38 -28.84 7.28
CA LEU A 622 -36.97 -29.33 8.52
C LEU A 622 -38.48 -29.21 8.44
N THR A 623 -39.19 -30.33 8.62
CA THR A 623 -40.65 -30.35 8.46
C THR A 623 -41.38 -29.99 9.74
N THR A 624 -42.65 -29.59 9.63
CA THR A 624 -43.59 -29.61 10.76
C THR A 624 -43.94 -31.06 11.14
N PRO A 625 -44.45 -31.32 12.35
CA PRO A 625 -44.91 -32.66 12.76
C PRO A 625 -46.00 -33.18 11.80
N GLN A 626 -45.71 -34.25 11.05
CA GLN A 626 -46.64 -34.84 10.07
C GLN A 626 -46.42 -36.34 9.89
N LYS A 627 -47.45 -37.05 9.41
CA LYS A 627 -47.33 -38.47 9.05
C LYS A 627 -46.63 -38.63 7.70
N GLN A 628 -45.96 -39.77 7.50
CA GLN A 628 -45.22 -40.10 6.27
C GLN A 628 -46.02 -39.87 4.98
N ASN A 629 -47.28 -40.30 4.91
CA ASN A 629 -48.13 -40.12 3.71
C ASN A 629 -48.44 -38.65 3.41
N GLN A 630 -48.59 -37.81 4.43
CA GLN A 630 -48.83 -36.37 4.24
C GLN A 630 -47.57 -35.68 3.74
N LEU A 631 -46.42 -36.06 4.31
CA LEU A 631 -45.12 -35.54 3.89
C LEU A 631 -44.80 -35.92 2.43
N LEU A 632 -45.10 -37.15 2.01
CA LEU A 632 -44.99 -37.59 0.61
C LEU A 632 -45.79 -36.71 -0.33
N GLN A 633 -47.05 -36.39 0.01
CA GLN A 633 -47.90 -35.52 -0.81
C GLN A 633 -47.33 -34.10 -0.92
N CYS A 634 -46.82 -33.54 0.19
CA CYS A 634 -46.20 -32.22 0.19
C CYS A 634 -44.94 -32.20 -0.68
N VAL A 635 -44.05 -33.19 -0.53
CA VAL A 635 -42.81 -33.27 -1.30
C VAL A 635 -43.08 -33.48 -2.78
N ASN A 636 -43.97 -34.41 -3.15
CA ASN A 636 -44.32 -34.63 -4.55
C ASN A 636 -44.96 -33.41 -5.21
N LYS A 637 -45.76 -32.65 -4.46
CA LYS A 637 -46.28 -31.37 -4.94
C LYS A 637 -45.15 -30.38 -5.25
N VAL A 638 -44.17 -30.24 -4.35
CA VAL A 638 -43.01 -29.36 -4.56
C VAL A 638 -42.19 -29.82 -5.78
N ILE A 639 -41.94 -31.12 -5.92
CA ILE A 639 -41.21 -31.69 -7.07
C ILE A 639 -41.95 -31.38 -8.38
N SER A 640 -43.26 -31.66 -8.47
CA SER A 640 -44.05 -31.41 -9.67
C SER A 640 -44.09 -29.94 -10.10
N GLN A 641 -44.02 -29.01 -9.14
CA GLN A 641 -43.99 -27.57 -9.42
C GLN A 641 -42.65 -27.09 -10.00
N HIS A 642 -41.60 -27.90 -9.86
CA HIS A 642 -40.23 -27.55 -10.23
C HIS A 642 -39.67 -28.44 -11.36
N GLU A 643 -40.49 -29.30 -11.98
CA GLU A 643 -40.06 -30.12 -13.13
C GLU A 643 -39.57 -29.29 -14.32
N LEU A 644 -40.03 -28.05 -14.45
CA LEU A 644 -39.61 -27.09 -15.46
C LEU A 644 -39.12 -25.80 -14.82
N LEU A 645 -37.85 -25.48 -15.05
CA LEU A 645 -37.23 -24.23 -14.65
C LEU A 645 -37.27 -23.22 -15.80
N GLU A 646 -37.79 -22.02 -15.54
CA GLU A 646 -37.75 -20.92 -16.50
C GLU A 646 -36.43 -20.16 -16.33
N VAL A 647 -35.58 -20.21 -17.37
CA VAL A 647 -34.27 -19.52 -17.42
C VAL A 647 -34.30 -18.56 -18.61
N GLY A 648 -34.51 -17.27 -18.34
CA GLY A 648 -34.69 -16.28 -19.39
C GLY A 648 -35.93 -16.58 -20.24
N SER A 649 -35.75 -16.87 -21.53
CA SER A 649 -36.81 -17.27 -22.47
C SER A 649 -36.94 -18.79 -22.67
N MET A 650 -36.12 -19.60 -21.99
CA MET A 650 -36.08 -21.05 -22.14
C MET A 650 -36.73 -21.77 -20.96
N ARG A 651 -37.35 -22.93 -21.23
CA ARG A 651 -37.82 -23.88 -20.21
C ARG A 651 -36.87 -25.06 -20.16
N VAL A 652 -36.19 -25.24 -19.04
CA VAL A 652 -35.25 -26.33 -18.80
C VAL A 652 -35.93 -27.37 -17.91
N GLY A 653 -36.08 -28.59 -18.41
CA GLY A 653 -36.57 -29.71 -17.60
C GLY A 653 -35.52 -30.10 -16.56
N ILE A 654 -35.89 -30.09 -15.28
CA ILE A 654 -35.04 -30.60 -14.21
C ILE A 654 -35.74 -31.76 -13.49
N SER A 655 -35.01 -32.84 -13.25
CA SER A 655 -35.47 -33.92 -12.39
C SER A 655 -35.01 -33.62 -10.97
N LEU A 656 -35.91 -33.71 -9.99
CA LEU A 656 -35.56 -33.58 -8.58
C LEU A 656 -35.76 -34.91 -7.88
N ARG A 657 -34.82 -35.24 -7.00
CA ARG A 657 -34.94 -36.39 -6.09
C ARG A 657 -35.00 -35.90 -4.66
N ALA A 658 -35.73 -36.60 -3.82
CA ALA A 658 -35.89 -36.27 -2.42
C ALA A 658 -35.64 -37.48 -1.53
N GLY A 659 -35.06 -37.24 -0.36
CA GLY A 659 -34.90 -38.23 0.69
C GLY A 659 -35.46 -37.69 1.98
N GLY A 660 -36.17 -38.53 2.74
CA GLY A 660 -36.76 -38.16 4.02
C GLY A 660 -36.23 -39.03 5.17
N SER A 661 -35.90 -38.43 6.30
CA SER A 661 -35.68 -39.16 7.56
C SER A 661 -36.41 -38.51 8.71
N PHE A 662 -37.22 -39.28 9.43
CA PHE A 662 -37.84 -38.82 10.67
C PHE A 662 -36.78 -38.66 11.75
N LEU A 663 -36.91 -37.63 12.57
CA LEU A 663 -36.00 -37.42 13.69
C LEU A 663 -36.17 -38.56 14.71
N LYS A 664 -35.06 -39.19 15.06
CA LYS A 664 -35.00 -40.18 16.15
C LYS A 664 -34.17 -39.59 17.29
N GLN A 665 -34.48 -39.96 18.53
CA GLN A 665 -33.75 -39.48 19.69
C GLN A 665 -32.35 -40.10 19.77
N ALA A 666 -31.31 -39.26 19.72
CA ALA A 666 -29.91 -39.63 19.97
C ALA A 666 -29.43 -39.07 21.33
N ALA A 667 -28.13 -39.22 21.64
CA ALA A 667 -27.55 -38.72 22.89
C ALA A 667 -27.64 -37.18 23.00
N THR A 668 -27.61 -36.48 21.86
CA THR A 668 -27.86 -35.04 21.79
C THR A 668 -28.81 -34.69 20.64
N MET A 669 -29.48 -33.53 20.75
CA MET A 669 -30.35 -33.01 19.68
C MET A 669 -29.55 -32.69 18.41
N GLU A 670 -28.33 -32.19 18.57
CA GLU A 670 -27.44 -31.90 17.44
C GLU A 670 -27.09 -33.17 16.66
N GLU A 671 -26.78 -34.25 17.36
CA GLU A 671 -26.53 -35.57 16.76
C GLU A 671 -27.78 -36.12 16.06
N SER A 672 -28.95 -36.00 16.70
CA SER A 672 -30.24 -36.43 16.13
C SER A 672 -30.51 -35.77 14.77
N ILE A 673 -30.27 -34.45 14.67
CA ILE A 673 -30.48 -33.69 13.43
C ILE A 673 -29.41 -34.02 12.38
N ARG A 674 -28.13 -34.07 12.76
CA ARG A 674 -27.05 -34.42 11.82
C ARG A 674 -27.25 -35.81 11.23
N GLN A 675 -27.65 -36.77 12.06
CA GLN A 675 -27.96 -38.12 11.62
C GLN A 675 -29.16 -38.14 10.68
N ALA A 676 -30.24 -37.41 10.99
CA ALA A 676 -31.40 -37.34 10.10
C ALA A 676 -31.09 -36.68 8.75
N VAL A 677 -30.23 -35.64 8.72
CA VAL A 677 -29.74 -35.04 7.47
C VAL A 677 -28.98 -36.07 6.64
N LEU A 678 -28.02 -36.79 7.25
CA LEU A 678 -27.24 -37.82 6.54
C LEU A 678 -28.14 -38.95 6.01
N GLN A 679 -29.09 -39.42 6.83
CA GLN A 679 -30.05 -40.45 6.45
C GLN A 679 -30.94 -40.00 5.29
N ALA A 680 -31.40 -38.75 5.31
CA ALA A 680 -32.16 -38.17 4.22
C ALA A 680 -31.31 -38.01 2.94
N GLU A 681 -30.03 -37.64 3.04
CA GLU A 681 -29.10 -37.60 1.89
C GLU A 681 -28.93 -39.00 1.26
N ILE A 682 -28.73 -40.03 2.09
CA ILE A 682 -28.64 -41.44 1.65
C ILE A 682 -29.94 -41.84 0.93
N ALA A 683 -31.09 -41.58 1.54
CA ALA A 683 -32.38 -41.92 0.94
C ALA A 683 -32.62 -41.19 -0.40
N ALA A 684 -32.19 -39.93 -0.52
CA ALA A 684 -32.33 -39.16 -1.76
C ALA A 684 -31.50 -39.74 -2.91
N SER A 685 -30.30 -40.24 -2.62
CA SER A 685 -29.42 -40.83 -3.63
C SER A 685 -29.95 -42.14 -4.22
N GLU A 686 -30.74 -42.89 -3.44
CA GLU A 686 -31.39 -44.15 -3.83
C GLU A 686 -32.81 -43.96 -4.39
N ALA A 687 -33.30 -42.72 -4.52
CA ALA A 687 -34.60 -42.45 -5.10
C ALA A 687 -34.54 -42.58 -6.64
N THR A 688 -35.33 -43.50 -7.20
CA THR A 688 -35.39 -43.77 -8.65
C THR A 688 -36.81 -43.62 -9.22
N GLU A 689 -37.80 -44.33 -8.68
CA GLU A 689 -39.14 -44.47 -9.27
C GLU A 689 -40.15 -43.40 -8.82
N ASN A 690 -40.10 -42.97 -7.55
CA ASN A 690 -41.13 -42.09 -6.96
C ASN A 690 -40.65 -40.68 -6.64
N ASN A 691 -39.49 -40.26 -7.16
CA ASN A 691 -38.80 -38.99 -6.88
C ASN A 691 -38.56 -38.68 -5.38
N MET A 692 -39.09 -39.47 -4.43
CA MET A 692 -38.83 -39.40 -3.00
C MET A 692 -38.68 -40.81 -2.40
N ARG A 693 -37.74 -40.97 -1.47
CA ARG A 693 -37.61 -42.18 -0.63
C ARG A 693 -37.41 -41.83 0.84
N PHE A 694 -37.93 -42.65 1.74
CA PHE A 694 -37.61 -42.53 3.17
C PHE A 694 -36.43 -43.41 3.54
N TYR A 695 -35.63 -42.95 4.50
CA TYR A 695 -34.52 -43.72 5.03
C TYR A 695 -35.05 -44.97 5.76
N ASP A 696 -34.48 -46.11 5.40
CA ASP A 696 -34.60 -47.38 6.11
C ASP A 696 -33.19 -47.92 6.40
N GLU A 697 -33.06 -48.79 7.41
CA GLU A 697 -31.75 -49.30 7.85
C GLU A 697 -31.03 -50.11 6.75
N ASN A 698 -31.79 -50.74 5.85
CA ASN A 698 -31.23 -51.52 4.74
C ASN A 698 -30.55 -50.62 3.69
N LEU A 699 -30.92 -49.34 3.58
CA LEU A 699 -30.28 -48.42 2.61
C LEU A 699 -28.82 -48.18 2.92
N LEU A 700 -28.46 -48.03 4.20
CA LEU A 700 -27.07 -47.85 4.59
C LEU A 700 -26.25 -49.12 4.29
N GLU A 701 -26.80 -50.30 4.60
CA GLU A 701 -26.16 -51.58 4.31
C GLU A 701 -25.95 -51.79 2.80
N ARG A 702 -26.95 -51.45 1.97
CA ARG A 702 -26.84 -51.51 0.50
C ARG A 702 -25.78 -50.57 -0.04
N GLN A 703 -25.69 -49.33 0.47
CA GLN A 703 -24.64 -48.40 0.04
C GLN A 703 -23.25 -48.88 0.45
N GLN A 704 -23.12 -49.42 1.67
CA GLN A 704 -21.85 -50.00 2.13
C GLN A 704 -21.45 -51.21 1.30
N LEU A 705 -22.40 -52.11 0.97
CA LEU A 705 -22.16 -53.26 0.09
C LEU A 705 -21.77 -52.80 -1.32
N ALA A 706 -22.46 -51.81 -1.88
CA ALA A 706 -22.14 -51.25 -3.20
C ALA A 706 -20.73 -50.66 -3.24
N LEU A 707 -20.33 -49.91 -2.21
CA LEU A 707 -18.97 -49.37 -2.08
C LEU A 707 -17.92 -50.49 -2.00
N LYS A 708 -18.17 -51.54 -1.21
CA LYS A 708 -17.29 -52.70 -1.14
C LYS A 708 -17.16 -53.41 -2.49
N ILE A 709 -18.29 -53.67 -3.16
CA ILE A 709 -18.32 -54.25 -4.51
C ILE A 709 -17.49 -53.40 -5.48
N GLN A 710 -17.65 -52.08 -5.48
CA GLN A 710 -16.87 -51.17 -6.33
C GLN A 710 -15.36 -51.25 -6.06
N ASN A 711 -14.96 -51.42 -4.80
CA ASN A 711 -13.56 -51.54 -4.43
C ASN A 711 -12.95 -52.88 -4.91
N CYS A 712 -13.71 -53.97 -4.86
CA CYS A 712 -13.21 -55.31 -5.20
C CYS A 712 -13.35 -55.65 -6.70
N MET A 713 -14.28 -55.04 -7.44
CA MET A 713 -14.69 -55.50 -8.78
C MET A 713 -13.56 -55.64 -9.80
N LYS A 714 -12.61 -54.69 -9.82
CA LYS A 714 -11.49 -54.72 -10.79
C LYS A 714 -10.54 -55.87 -10.50
N GLN A 715 -10.19 -56.04 -9.23
CA GLN A 715 -9.27 -57.09 -8.78
C GLN A 715 -9.89 -58.49 -8.93
N ALA A 716 -11.21 -58.61 -8.79
CA ALA A 716 -11.93 -59.87 -8.95
C ALA A 716 -11.79 -60.49 -10.36
N ILE A 717 -11.73 -59.67 -11.42
CA ILE A 717 -11.45 -60.18 -12.78
C ILE A 717 -10.02 -60.74 -12.86
N GLU A 718 -9.03 -59.99 -12.35
CA GLU A 718 -7.62 -60.39 -12.37
C GLU A 718 -7.37 -61.68 -11.57
N GLN A 719 -8.07 -61.82 -10.44
CA GLN A 719 -7.99 -62.99 -9.56
C GLN A 719 -8.86 -64.16 -10.00
N ARG A 720 -9.60 -64.03 -11.10
CA ARG A 720 -10.55 -65.04 -11.61
C ARG A 720 -11.58 -65.49 -10.58
N GLU A 721 -12.12 -64.53 -9.83
CA GLU A 721 -13.19 -64.77 -8.84
C GLU A 721 -14.58 -64.90 -9.48
N PHE A 722 -14.73 -64.46 -10.74
CA PHE A 722 -15.95 -64.66 -11.52
C PHE A 722 -15.94 -66.05 -12.16
N GLU A 723 -16.94 -66.85 -11.81
CA GLU A 723 -17.17 -68.20 -12.33
C GLU A 723 -18.33 -68.19 -13.33
N VAL A 724 -18.22 -68.96 -14.42
CA VAL A 724 -19.31 -69.17 -15.36
C VAL A 724 -19.96 -70.51 -15.07
N TRP A 725 -21.23 -70.47 -14.69
CA TRP A 725 -22.07 -71.64 -14.48
C TRP A 725 -22.97 -71.81 -15.71
N TYR A 726 -23.30 -73.05 -16.09
CA TYR A 726 -24.04 -73.35 -17.30
C TYR A 726 -25.40 -73.95 -16.95
N GLN A 727 -26.48 -73.40 -17.51
CA GLN A 727 -27.81 -73.99 -17.39
C GLN A 727 -28.23 -74.62 -18.73
N PRO A 728 -28.58 -75.91 -18.79
CA PRO A 728 -28.84 -76.59 -20.05
C PRO A 728 -30.19 -76.20 -20.65
N LYS A 729 -30.22 -76.11 -21.98
CA LYS A 729 -31.39 -75.85 -22.82
C LYS A 729 -31.82 -77.14 -23.50
N TYR A 730 -33.12 -77.41 -23.53
CA TYR A 730 -33.68 -78.69 -23.99
C TYR A 730 -34.63 -78.53 -25.15
N ASP A 731 -34.62 -79.52 -26.06
CA ASP A 731 -35.75 -79.78 -26.95
C ASP A 731 -36.80 -80.57 -26.14
N LEU A 732 -37.97 -79.96 -25.92
CA LEU A 732 -39.02 -80.46 -25.04
C LEU A 732 -39.62 -81.79 -25.53
N LYS A 733 -39.52 -82.09 -26.84
CA LYS A 733 -40.06 -83.33 -27.41
C LYS A 733 -39.08 -84.48 -27.33
N SER A 734 -37.83 -84.24 -27.70
CA SER A 734 -36.78 -85.28 -27.71
C SER A 734 -36.07 -85.44 -26.37
N ARG A 735 -36.24 -84.47 -25.46
CA ARG A 735 -35.53 -84.37 -24.17
C ARG A 735 -34.02 -84.48 -24.29
N LYS A 736 -33.46 -83.98 -25.39
CA LYS A 736 -32.03 -83.84 -25.60
C LYS A 736 -31.56 -82.43 -25.27
N CYS A 737 -30.33 -82.33 -24.76
CA CYS A 737 -29.67 -81.06 -24.57
C CYS A 737 -29.34 -80.46 -25.95
N ILE A 738 -29.74 -79.21 -26.18
CA ILE A 738 -29.53 -78.49 -27.44
C ILE A 738 -28.67 -77.24 -27.30
N GLY A 739 -28.29 -76.90 -26.07
CA GLY A 739 -27.58 -75.66 -25.75
C GLY A 739 -27.43 -75.46 -24.26
N ALA A 740 -26.85 -74.33 -23.87
CA ALA A 740 -26.87 -73.86 -22.50
C ALA A 740 -26.86 -72.33 -22.41
N GLU A 741 -27.17 -71.80 -21.24
CA GLU A 741 -26.95 -70.40 -20.89
C GLU A 741 -25.80 -70.27 -19.91
N ALA A 742 -24.89 -69.34 -20.19
CA ALA A 742 -23.76 -68.99 -19.35
C ALA A 742 -24.17 -67.92 -18.33
N LEU A 743 -24.21 -68.33 -17.07
CA LEU A 743 -24.64 -67.52 -15.94
C LEU A 743 -23.45 -67.21 -15.04
N VAL A 744 -23.12 -65.93 -14.91
CA VAL A 744 -22.02 -65.50 -14.05
C VAL A 744 -22.35 -65.68 -12.57
N ARG A 745 -21.35 -66.07 -11.79
CA ARG A 745 -21.37 -66.12 -10.32
C ARG A 745 -20.09 -65.46 -9.82
N TRP A 746 -20.16 -64.74 -8.71
CA TRP A 746 -18.96 -64.12 -8.13
C TRP A 746 -18.63 -64.78 -6.79
N ASN A 747 -17.54 -65.52 -6.77
CA ASN A 747 -17.00 -66.16 -5.58
C ASN A 747 -15.90 -65.27 -4.98
N SER A 748 -16.31 -64.18 -4.33
CA SER A 748 -15.37 -63.20 -3.79
C SER A 748 -14.70 -63.72 -2.52
N LYS A 749 -13.38 -63.54 -2.41
CA LYS A 749 -12.65 -63.85 -1.17
C LYS A 749 -13.04 -62.95 0.00
N GLU A 750 -13.48 -61.73 -0.28
CA GLU A 750 -13.82 -60.72 0.73
C GLU A 750 -15.32 -60.69 1.04
N LEU A 751 -16.17 -60.81 0.02
CA LEU A 751 -17.63 -60.66 0.14
C LEU A 751 -18.39 -61.98 0.20
N GLY A 752 -17.70 -63.11 0.00
CA GLY A 752 -18.33 -64.42 -0.12
C GLY A 752 -18.98 -64.61 -1.49
N PHE A 753 -19.93 -65.55 -1.55
CA PHE A 753 -20.61 -65.91 -2.79
C PHE A 753 -21.75 -64.94 -3.09
N LEU A 754 -21.67 -64.25 -4.24
CA LEU A 754 -22.66 -63.26 -4.69
C LEU A 754 -23.36 -63.74 -5.97
N LEU A 755 -24.67 -63.48 -6.02
CA LEU A 755 -25.50 -63.74 -7.20
C LEU A 755 -25.52 -62.50 -8.11
N PRO A 756 -25.83 -62.66 -9.42
CA PRO A 756 -25.91 -61.53 -10.35
C PRO A 756 -26.75 -60.36 -9.84
N GLY A 757 -27.87 -60.63 -9.17
CA GLY A 757 -28.75 -59.59 -8.61
C GLY A 757 -28.08 -58.68 -7.58
N ASP A 758 -26.95 -59.09 -6.98
CA ASP A 758 -26.23 -58.29 -6.00
C ASP A 758 -25.29 -57.25 -6.63
N PHE A 759 -24.85 -57.45 -7.88
CA PHE A 759 -23.78 -56.64 -8.48
C PHE A 759 -24.02 -56.17 -9.92
N ILE A 760 -24.91 -56.81 -10.71
CA ILE A 760 -25.10 -56.47 -12.12
C ILE A 760 -25.58 -55.02 -12.27
N ASP A 761 -26.61 -54.58 -11.54
CA ASP A 761 -27.13 -53.21 -11.59
C ASP A 761 -26.04 -52.15 -11.33
N LEU A 762 -25.16 -52.43 -10.37
CA LEU A 762 -24.04 -51.56 -10.03
C LEU A 762 -22.98 -51.54 -11.13
N PHE A 763 -22.71 -52.69 -11.75
CA PHE A 763 -21.79 -52.80 -12.87
C PHE A 763 -22.33 -52.11 -14.12
N GLU A 764 -23.63 -52.15 -14.37
CA GLU A 764 -24.25 -51.38 -15.43
C GLU A 764 -24.13 -49.88 -15.18
N ARG A 765 -24.49 -49.40 -13.98
CA ARG A 765 -24.38 -47.98 -13.62
C ARG A 765 -22.96 -47.43 -13.71
N THR A 766 -21.96 -48.25 -13.41
CA THR A 766 -20.54 -47.88 -13.47
C THR A 766 -19.90 -48.13 -14.83
N GLY A 767 -20.61 -48.78 -15.75
CA GLY A 767 -20.07 -49.26 -17.02
C GLY A 767 -19.06 -50.41 -16.88
N PHE A 768 -18.88 -50.98 -15.69
CA PHE A 768 -18.00 -52.13 -15.47
C PHE A 768 -18.55 -53.42 -16.09
N ILE A 769 -19.86 -53.50 -16.30
CA ILE A 769 -20.53 -54.68 -16.87
C ILE A 769 -19.93 -55.09 -18.22
N THR A 770 -19.53 -54.12 -19.06
CA THR A 770 -18.96 -54.41 -20.38
C THR A 770 -17.64 -55.16 -20.29
N LYS A 771 -16.87 -54.97 -19.21
CA LYS A 771 -15.65 -55.75 -18.95
C LYS A 771 -15.96 -57.18 -18.50
N LEU A 772 -16.99 -57.33 -17.65
CA LEU A 772 -17.42 -58.63 -17.17
C LEU A 772 -18.02 -59.47 -18.32
N ASP A 773 -18.80 -58.85 -19.21
CA ASP A 773 -19.38 -59.51 -20.38
C ASP A 773 -18.30 -60.09 -21.30
N PHE A 774 -17.25 -59.31 -21.61
CA PHE A 774 -16.12 -59.81 -22.37
C PHE A 774 -15.35 -60.92 -21.64
N TYR A 775 -15.19 -60.82 -20.33
CA TYR A 775 -14.57 -61.87 -19.51
C TYR A 775 -15.35 -63.18 -19.58
N ASN A 776 -16.68 -63.12 -19.40
CA ASN A 776 -17.55 -64.29 -19.50
C ASN A 776 -17.52 -64.89 -20.90
N LEU A 777 -17.56 -64.05 -21.93
CA LEU A 777 -17.49 -64.48 -23.33
C LEU A 777 -16.17 -65.22 -23.63
N GLU A 778 -15.03 -64.72 -23.17
CA GLU A 778 -13.73 -65.37 -23.33
C GLU A 778 -13.67 -66.74 -22.63
N ARG A 779 -14.32 -66.88 -21.45
CA ARG A 779 -14.44 -68.15 -20.73
C ARG A 779 -15.25 -69.18 -21.52
N VAL A 780 -16.39 -68.78 -22.10
CA VAL A 780 -17.23 -69.66 -22.91
C VAL A 780 -16.52 -70.09 -24.19
N PHE A 781 -15.85 -69.16 -24.88
CA PHE A 781 -15.00 -69.48 -26.03
C PHE A 781 -13.92 -70.50 -25.67
N SER A 782 -13.24 -70.31 -24.54
CA SER A 782 -12.21 -71.23 -24.06
C SER A 782 -12.77 -72.62 -23.74
N PHE A 783 -13.97 -72.69 -23.15
CA PHE A 783 -14.67 -73.94 -22.86
C PHE A 783 -14.99 -74.73 -24.15
N GLN A 784 -15.65 -74.10 -25.11
CA GLN A 784 -16.01 -74.75 -26.37
C GLN A 784 -14.79 -75.14 -27.19
N ARG A 785 -13.77 -74.28 -27.23
CA ARG A 785 -12.50 -74.58 -27.91
C ARG A 785 -11.83 -75.82 -27.34
N ARG A 786 -11.78 -75.95 -26.01
CA ARG A 786 -11.25 -77.12 -25.33
C ARG A 786 -12.01 -78.39 -25.72
N ARG A 787 -13.34 -78.35 -25.85
CA ARG A 787 -14.13 -79.51 -26.28
C ARG A 787 -13.82 -79.94 -27.72
N LEU A 788 -13.77 -78.97 -28.63
CA LEU A 788 -13.42 -79.23 -30.04
C LEU A 788 -12.03 -79.85 -30.19
N GLU A 789 -11.04 -79.36 -29.43
CA GLU A 789 -9.67 -79.90 -29.45
C GLU A 789 -9.59 -81.35 -28.93
N HIS A 790 -10.52 -81.76 -28.07
CA HIS A 790 -10.66 -83.14 -27.62
C HIS A 790 -11.59 -84.00 -28.51
N GLY A 791 -12.04 -83.47 -29.66
CA GLY A 791 -12.93 -84.18 -30.58
C GLY A 791 -14.35 -84.41 -30.03
N ARG A 792 -14.76 -83.67 -29.00
CA ARG A 792 -16.09 -83.76 -28.40
C ARG A 792 -17.06 -82.75 -29.03
N PRO A 793 -18.35 -83.10 -29.17
CA PRO A 793 -19.35 -82.18 -29.70
C PRO A 793 -19.51 -80.93 -28.80
N ILE A 794 -19.83 -79.81 -29.43
CA ILE A 794 -20.21 -78.57 -28.75
C ILE A 794 -21.70 -78.29 -28.99
N VAL A 795 -22.30 -77.53 -28.08
CA VAL A 795 -23.65 -76.99 -28.24
C VAL A 795 -23.62 -75.46 -28.17
N PRO A 796 -24.60 -74.77 -28.78
CA PRO A 796 -24.78 -73.33 -28.62
C PRO A 796 -24.83 -72.92 -27.14
N ILE A 797 -24.03 -71.93 -26.75
CA ILE A 797 -24.03 -71.35 -25.41
C ILE A 797 -24.40 -69.87 -25.50
N SER A 798 -25.45 -69.50 -24.79
CA SER A 798 -25.92 -68.11 -24.69
C SER A 798 -25.14 -67.34 -23.64
N VAL A 799 -24.70 -66.14 -23.99
CA VAL A 799 -23.92 -65.26 -23.11
C VAL A 799 -24.60 -63.90 -23.10
N ASN A 800 -24.98 -63.46 -21.90
CA ASN A 800 -25.58 -62.15 -21.67
C ASN A 800 -24.66 -61.01 -22.13
N GLN A 801 -25.25 -60.00 -22.76
CA GLN A 801 -24.60 -58.80 -23.24
C GLN A 801 -25.39 -57.57 -22.78
N SER A 802 -24.75 -56.69 -22.01
CA SER A 802 -25.38 -55.45 -21.58
C SER A 802 -25.60 -54.51 -22.76
N ARG A 803 -26.70 -53.75 -22.69
CA ARG A 803 -27.05 -52.71 -23.67
C ARG A 803 -25.98 -51.65 -23.89
N LEU A 804 -25.10 -51.45 -22.90
CA LEU A 804 -24.03 -50.45 -22.97
C LEU A 804 -23.06 -50.70 -24.12
N HIS A 805 -22.86 -51.96 -24.50
CA HIS A 805 -21.99 -52.34 -25.63
C HIS A 805 -22.43 -51.73 -26.96
N LEU A 806 -23.72 -51.49 -27.17
CA LEU A 806 -24.23 -50.94 -28.43
C LEU A 806 -23.80 -49.48 -28.66
N ASN A 807 -23.36 -48.79 -27.60
CA ASN A 807 -22.83 -47.43 -27.65
C ASN A 807 -21.30 -47.38 -27.53
N GLU A 808 -20.62 -48.51 -27.30
CA GLU A 808 -19.16 -48.57 -27.19
C GLU A 808 -18.50 -48.61 -28.58
N PRO A 809 -17.63 -47.64 -28.92
CA PRO A 809 -16.94 -47.62 -30.22
C PRO A 809 -16.10 -48.88 -30.48
N ASP A 810 -15.55 -49.48 -29.41
CA ASP A 810 -14.63 -50.61 -29.49
C ASP A 810 -15.31 -51.99 -29.40
N TYR A 811 -16.65 -52.04 -29.31
CA TYR A 811 -17.38 -53.31 -29.16
C TYR A 811 -17.14 -54.25 -30.35
N LEU A 812 -17.46 -53.83 -31.57
CA LEU A 812 -17.27 -54.66 -32.78
C LEU A 812 -15.79 -55.02 -33.04
N PRO A 813 -14.81 -54.11 -32.88
CA PRO A 813 -13.39 -54.48 -32.93
C PRO A 813 -13.00 -55.61 -31.96
N LYS A 814 -13.45 -55.57 -30.71
CA LYS A 814 -13.15 -56.60 -29.71
C LYS A 814 -13.83 -57.93 -30.03
N MET A 815 -15.09 -57.91 -30.45
CA MET A 815 -15.81 -59.13 -30.89
C MET A 815 -15.12 -59.80 -32.08
N ARG A 816 -14.61 -59.00 -33.03
CA ARG A 816 -13.81 -59.51 -34.15
C ARG A 816 -12.48 -60.13 -33.68
N ALA A 817 -11.81 -59.51 -32.71
CA ALA A 817 -10.58 -60.03 -32.14
C ALA A 817 -10.79 -61.39 -31.46
N LEU A 818 -11.86 -61.54 -30.65
CA LEU A 818 -12.23 -62.81 -30.02
C LEU A 818 -12.53 -63.90 -31.05
N THR A 819 -13.36 -63.59 -32.04
CA THR A 819 -13.68 -64.52 -33.14
C THR A 819 -12.41 -65.00 -33.86
N LYS A 820 -11.47 -64.10 -34.11
CA LYS A 820 -10.18 -64.42 -34.74
C LYS A 820 -9.29 -65.27 -33.83
N GLN A 821 -9.24 -64.96 -32.53
CA GLN A 821 -8.44 -65.68 -31.53
C GLN A 821 -8.90 -67.13 -31.40
N PHE A 822 -10.21 -67.37 -31.31
CA PHE A 822 -10.78 -68.71 -31.11
C PHE A 822 -11.16 -69.45 -32.41
N ARG A 823 -10.96 -68.79 -33.56
CA ARG A 823 -11.10 -69.31 -34.94
C ARG A 823 -12.52 -69.64 -35.40
N SER A 824 -13.53 -69.47 -34.56
CA SER A 824 -14.95 -69.48 -34.97
C SER A 824 -15.79 -68.71 -33.94
N ALA A 825 -16.93 -68.18 -34.38
CA ALA A 825 -18.02 -67.71 -33.51
C ALA A 825 -19.16 -68.75 -33.41
N ASP A 826 -19.05 -69.87 -34.15
CA ASP A 826 -20.05 -70.92 -34.19
C ASP A 826 -20.25 -71.51 -32.78
N GLY A 827 -21.52 -71.64 -32.38
CA GLY A 827 -21.87 -72.11 -31.05
C GLY A 827 -21.92 -71.01 -29.98
N ILE A 828 -21.71 -69.74 -30.32
CA ILE A 828 -21.95 -68.62 -29.39
C ILE A 828 -23.24 -67.89 -29.76
N GLN A 829 -24.13 -67.78 -28.79
CA GLN A 829 -25.33 -66.99 -28.87
C GLN A 829 -25.21 -65.77 -27.95
N LEU A 830 -25.44 -64.58 -28.47
CA LEU A 830 -25.38 -63.34 -27.71
C LEU A 830 -26.78 -62.94 -27.31
N GLU A 831 -26.94 -62.73 -26.02
CA GLU A 831 -28.23 -62.53 -25.40
C GLU A 831 -28.40 -61.07 -24.98
N ILE A 832 -29.47 -60.45 -25.45
CA ILE A 832 -29.74 -59.03 -25.23
C ILE A 832 -31.17 -58.89 -24.71
N THR A 833 -31.34 -58.20 -23.59
CA THR A 833 -32.67 -57.95 -23.01
C THR A 833 -33.50 -57.00 -23.89
N GLU A 834 -34.82 -57.11 -23.82
CA GLU A 834 -35.73 -56.22 -24.56
C GLU A 834 -35.51 -54.72 -24.24
N THR A 835 -35.27 -54.41 -22.96
CA THR A 835 -35.02 -53.03 -22.45
C THR A 835 -33.74 -52.40 -23.00
N ALA A 836 -32.86 -53.17 -23.63
CA ALA A 836 -31.71 -52.64 -24.35
C ALA A 836 -32.10 -51.72 -25.52
N PHE A 837 -33.32 -51.84 -26.03
CA PHE A 837 -33.80 -51.15 -27.24
C PHE A 837 -34.86 -50.07 -27.00
N GLU A 838 -35.16 -49.76 -25.74
CA GLU A 838 -35.87 -48.55 -25.30
C GLU A 838 -34.99 -47.29 -25.49
N LEU A 839 -34.49 -47.10 -26.72
CA LEU A 839 -33.55 -46.05 -27.07
C LEU A 839 -34.32 -44.84 -27.63
N GLU A 840 -34.12 -43.69 -26.99
CA GLU A 840 -34.66 -42.41 -27.41
C GLU A 840 -33.91 -41.88 -28.65
N GLY A 841 -34.41 -42.23 -29.83
CA GLY A 841 -34.07 -41.54 -31.09
C GLY A 841 -33.65 -42.45 -32.25
N ALA A 842 -34.04 -42.05 -33.45
CA ALA A 842 -33.84 -42.81 -34.70
C ALA A 842 -32.35 -43.14 -35.00
N LYS A 843 -31.42 -42.31 -34.51
CA LYS A 843 -29.97 -42.49 -34.72
C LYS A 843 -29.41 -43.67 -33.92
N GLN A 844 -29.86 -43.87 -32.69
CA GLN A 844 -29.39 -44.93 -31.79
C GLN A 844 -29.91 -46.30 -32.24
N LYS A 845 -31.20 -46.38 -32.61
CA LYS A 845 -31.79 -47.59 -33.21
C LYS A 845 -31.04 -48.05 -34.48
N LYS A 846 -30.64 -47.10 -35.33
CA LYS A 846 -29.83 -47.39 -36.53
C LYS A 846 -28.42 -47.92 -36.19
N ALA A 847 -27.78 -47.38 -35.15
CA ALA A 847 -26.47 -47.84 -34.69
C ALA A 847 -26.55 -49.27 -34.12
N ALA A 848 -27.54 -49.55 -33.28
CA ALA A 848 -27.80 -50.89 -32.73
C ALA A 848 -28.03 -51.92 -33.83
N LEU A 849 -28.89 -51.63 -34.82
CA LEU A 849 -29.12 -52.49 -35.97
C LEU A 849 -27.83 -52.77 -36.75
N THR A 850 -26.99 -51.75 -36.96
CA THR A 850 -25.72 -51.90 -37.67
C THR A 850 -24.74 -52.80 -36.91
N ALA A 851 -24.70 -52.69 -35.58
CA ALA A 851 -23.89 -53.54 -34.72
C ALA A 851 -24.38 -55.00 -34.77
N MET A 852 -25.68 -55.24 -34.62
CA MET A 852 -26.27 -56.59 -34.67
C MET A 852 -26.04 -57.28 -36.01
N LEU A 853 -26.26 -56.59 -37.14
CA LEU A 853 -25.96 -57.14 -38.47
C LEU A 853 -24.47 -57.47 -38.63
N SER A 854 -23.59 -56.68 -38.01
CA SER A 854 -22.15 -56.94 -38.03
C SER A 854 -21.79 -58.18 -37.21
N LEU A 855 -22.43 -58.39 -36.05
CA LEU A 855 -22.25 -59.59 -35.22
C LEU A 855 -22.72 -60.85 -35.95
N LYS A 856 -23.87 -60.82 -36.62
CA LYS A 856 -24.34 -61.96 -37.44
C LYS A 856 -23.38 -62.30 -38.57
N LYS A 857 -22.83 -61.27 -39.24
CA LYS A 857 -21.79 -61.49 -40.28
C LYS A 857 -20.50 -62.12 -39.72
N MET A 858 -20.24 -62.00 -38.41
CA MET A 858 -19.12 -62.65 -37.75
C MET A 858 -19.42 -64.10 -37.33
N GLY A 859 -20.69 -64.54 -37.41
CA GLY A 859 -21.12 -65.90 -37.06
C GLY A 859 -21.84 -66.04 -35.71
N TYR A 860 -22.08 -64.95 -34.98
CA TYR A 860 -22.85 -65.00 -33.73
C TYR A 860 -24.34 -65.15 -33.99
N GLU A 861 -25.01 -65.98 -33.20
CA GLU A 861 -26.48 -65.98 -33.10
C GLU A 861 -26.93 -64.90 -32.12
N LEU A 862 -28.07 -64.27 -32.38
CA LEU A 862 -28.63 -63.23 -31.49
C LEU A 862 -29.93 -63.72 -30.84
N SER A 863 -30.01 -63.61 -29.52
CA SER A 863 -31.20 -63.94 -28.73
C SER A 863 -31.76 -62.68 -28.07
N ILE A 864 -33.09 -62.55 -28.08
CA ILE A 864 -33.80 -61.57 -27.24
C ILE A 864 -34.28 -62.26 -25.97
N ASP A 865 -33.96 -61.66 -24.82
CA ASP A 865 -34.33 -62.16 -23.49
C ASP A 865 -35.54 -61.43 -22.89
N ASP A 866 -36.20 -62.06 -21.91
CA ASP A 866 -37.32 -61.53 -21.12
C ASP A 866 -38.57 -61.06 -21.90
N PHE A 867 -38.84 -61.65 -23.08
CA PHE A 867 -39.95 -61.24 -23.92
C PHE A 867 -41.30 -61.49 -23.23
N GLY A 868 -42.10 -60.42 -23.06
CA GLY A 868 -43.45 -60.45 -22.51
C GLY A 868 -43.58 -60.22 -21.00
N SER A 869 -42.50 -59.84 -20.31
CA SER A 869 -42.51 -59.38 -18.91
C SER A 869 -43.17 -57.98 -18.73
N GLY A 870 -43.43 -57.24 -19.82
CA GLY A 870 -44.02 -55.89 -19.85
C GLY A 870 -44.75 -55.52 -21.17
N TYR A 871 -44.81 -54.23 -21.54
CA TYR A 871 -45.36 -53.76 -22.83
C TYR A 871 -44.38 -54.07 -23.98
N SER A 872 -44.27 -55.34 -24.37
CA SER A 872 -43.31 -55.71 -25.41
C SER A 872 -43.62 -55.02 -26.74
N ASP A 873 -42.64 -54.31 -27.29
CA ASP A 873 -42.80 -53.55 -28.53
C ASP A 873 -42.67 -54.50 -29.72
N MET A 874 -43.79 -55.02 -30.19
CA MET A 874 -43.86 -55.88 -31.38
C MET A 874 -43.20 -55.25 -32.61
N ALA A 875 -43.07 -53.92 -32.68
CA ALA A 875 -42.37 -53.25 -33.77
C ALA A 875 -40.85 -53.53 -33.74
N LEU A 876 -40.27 -53.88 -32.59
CA LEU A 876 -38.85 -54.21 -32.43
C LEU A 876 -38.50 -55.50 -33.21
N LEU A 877 -39.35 -56.53 -33.10
CA LEU A 877 -39.15 -57.82 -33.74
C LEU A 877 -39.16 -57.73 -35.28
N ASN A 878 -39.85 -56.73 -35.83
CA ASN A 878 -39.88 -56.50 -37.27
C ASN A 878 -38.57 -55.90 -37.82
N VAL A 879 -37.80 -55.20 -36.99
CA VAL A 879 -36.61 -54.43 -37.43
C VAL A 879 -35.31 -55.13 -37.06
N MET A 880 -35.28 -55.82 -35.92
CA MET A 880 -34.05 -56.36 -35.34
C MET A 880 -33.83 -57.81 -35.72
N PRO A 881 -32.60 -58.20 -36.15
CA PRO A 881 -32.36 -59.51 -36.76
C PRO A 881 -32.11 -60.61 -35.72
N PHE A 882 -33.03 -60.85 -34.78
CA PHE A 882 -32.90 -61.92 -33.78
C PHE A 882 -33.07 -63.32 -34.40
N ASP A 883 -32.39 -64.30 -33.83
CA ASP A 883 -32.46 -65.73 -34.20
C ASP A 883 -33.26 -66.55 -33.19
N VAL A 884 -33.28 -66.10 -31.92
CA VAL A 884 -33.97 -66.77 -30.81
C VAL A 884 -34.76 -65.74 -30.01
N MET A 885 -35.98 -66.13 -29.63
CA MET A 885 -36.83 -65.39 -28.71
C MET A 885 -37.03 -66.21 -27.44
N LYS A 886 -36.66 -65.65 -26.29
CA LYS A 886 -36.92 -66.27 -24.99
C LYS A 886 -38.17 -65.69 -24.36
N LEU A 887 -39.10 -66.57 -24.02
CA LEU A 887 -40.32 -66.22 -23.30
C LEU A 887 -40.05 -66.24 -21.80
N ASP A 888 -40.33 -65.11 -21.15
CA ASP A 888 -40.17 -64.95 -19.71
C ASP A 888 -41.04 -65.94 -18.92
N ARG A 889 -40.53 -66.36 -17.77
CA ARG A 889 -41.20 -67.28 -16.85
C ARG A 889 -42.59 -66.78 -16.43
N SER A 890 -42.79 -65.47 -16.28
CA SER A 890 -44.08 -64.94 -15.82
C SER A 890 -45.24 -65.27 -16.77
N LEU A 891 -44.98 -65.33 -18.08
CA LEU A 891 -45.97 -65.76 -19.08
C LEU A 891 -46.38 -67.23 -18.89
N LEU A 892 -45.41 -68.08 -18.58
CA LEU A 892 -45.64 -69.50 -18.32
C LEU A 892 -46.47 -69.69 -17.04
N VAL A 893 -46.09 -69.02 -15.95
CA VAL A 893 -46.85 -69.06 -14.68
C VAL A 893 -48.28 -68.54 -14.87
N ALA A 894 -48.45 -67.45 -15.63
CA ALA A 894 -49.78 -66.93 -15.95
C ALA A 894 -50.60 -67.89 -16.83
N ALA A 895 -49.95 -68.68 -17.69
CA ALA A 895 -50.61 -69.66 -18.57
C ALA A 895 -51.13 -70.90 -17.81
N GLU A 896 -50.54 -71.26 -16.67
CA GLU A 896 -51.01 -72.40 -15.86
C GLU A 896 -52.48 -72.25 -15.46
N GLY A 897 -52.88 -71.07 -14.98
CA GLY A 897 -54.23 -70.76 -14.50
C GLY A 897 -55.18 -70.10 -15.49
N SER A 898 -54.74 -69.77 -16.72
CA SER A 898 -55.53 -68.97 -17.66
C SER A 898 -55.50 -69.49 -19.10
N GLN A 899 -56.65 -69.97 -19.58
CA GLN A 899 -56.80 -70.39 -20.98
C GLN A 899 -56.54 -69.24 -21.96
N ARG A 900 -56.90 -68.01 -21.58
CA ARG A 900 -56.63 -66.81 -22.39
C ARG A 900 -55.13 -66.57 -22.54
N MET A 901 -54.36 -66.75 -21.47
CA MET A 901 -52.91 -66.61 -21.52
C MET A 901 -52.26 -67.73 -22.35
N ARG A 902 -52.76 -68.97 -22.28
CA ARG A 902 -52.30 -70.07 -23.16
C ARG A 902 -52.49 -69.72 -24.65
N THR A 903 -53.62 -69.10 -25.01
CA THR A 903 -53.84 -68.62 -26.38
C THR A 903 -52.83 -67.54 -26.78
N VAL A 904 -52.51 -66.60 -25.87
CA VAL A 904 -51.51 -65.55 -26.10
C VAL A 904 -50.13 -66.16 -26.35
N VAL A 905 -49.67 -67.07 -25.48
CA VAL A 905 -48.38 -67.77 -25.62
C VAL A 905 -48.33 -68.53 -26.94
N LYS A 906 -49.37 -69.29 -27.29
CA LYS A 906 -49.44 -70.03 -28.57
C LYS A 906 -49.26 -69.11 -29.79
N HIS A 907 -49.94 -67.97 -29.83
CA HIS A 907 -49.81 -67.04 -30.95
C HIS A 907 -48.48 -66.28 -30.96
N ALA A 908 -47.90 -66.01 -29.79
CA ALA A 908 -46.56 -65.42 -29.70
C ALA A 908 -45.51 -66.37 -30.27
N VAL A 909 -45.60 -67.67 -29.92
CA VAL A 909 -44.74 -68.71 -30.46
C VAL A 909 -44.86 -68.79 -31.98
N GLN A 910 -46.10 -68.90 -32.49
CA GLN A 910 -46.35 -69.00 -33.93
C GLN A 910 -45.81 -67.78 -34.70
N MET A 911 -46.05 -66.57 -34.20
CA MET A 911 -45.56 -65.34 -34.84
C MET A 911 -44.02 -65.32 -34.92
N ALA A 912 -43.34 -65.71 -33.84
CA ALA A 912 -41.88 -65.74 -33.84
C ALA A 912 -41.32 -66.76 -34.84
N GLU A 913 -41.95 -67.94 -34.97
CA GLU A 913 -41.58 -68.94 -35.98
C GLU A 913 -41.80 -68.41 -37.42
N GLU A 914 -42.91 -67.70 -37.68
CA GLU A 914 -43.20 -67.08 -38.97
C GLU A 914 -42.19 -65.97 -39.34
N LEU A 915 -41.61 -65.30 -38.33
CA LEU A 915 -40.51 -64.35 -38.48
C LEU A 915 -39.13 -65.02 -38.61
N GLY A 916 -39.06 -66.35 -38.58
CA GLY A 916 -37.83 -67.13 -38.72
C GLY A 916 -37.01 -67.26 -37.43
N MET A 917 -37.61 -66.97 -36.26
CA MET A 917 -36.97 -67.11 -34.95
C MET A 917 -37.31 -68.45 -34.29
N ARG A 918 -36.38 -68.99 -33.51
CA ARG A 918 -36.66 -70.12 -32.59
C ARG A 918 -37.19 -69.60 -31.27
N VAL A 919 -38.18 -70.27 -30.70
CA VAL A 919 -38.77 -69.85 -29.42
C VAL A 919 -38.35 -70.80 -28.31
N LEU A 920 -37.82 -70.23 -27.22
CA LEU A 920 -37.41 -70.94 -26.03
C LEU A 920 -38.16 -70.38 -24.82
N CYS A 921 -38.71 -71.22 -23.95
CA CYS A 921 -39.36 -70.74 -22.72
C CYS A 921 -38.50 -71.00 -21.49
N GLU A 922 -38.43 -70.00 -20.60
CA GLU A 922 -37.64 -70.07 -19.38
C GLU A 922 -38.43 -70.46 -18.14
N GLY A 923 -37.71 -70.90 -17.11
CA GLY A 923 -38.29 -71.12 -15.78
C GLY A 923 -39.22 -72.34 -15.69
N ILE A 924 -39.01 -73.37 -16.51
CA ILE A 924 -39.78 -74.62 -16.45
C ILE A 924 -39.38 -75.42 -15.21
N GLU A 925 -40.28 -75.53 -14.25
CA GLU A 925 -40.07 -76.21 -12.97
C GLU A 925 -40.88 -77.50 -12.83
N SER A 926 -41.96 -77.67 -13.60
CA SER A 926 -42.88 -78.83 -13.50
C SER A 926 -43.18 -79.48 -14.85
N LYS A 927 -43.63 -80.74 -14.83
CA LYS A 927 -44.03 -81.46 -16.06
C LYS A 927 -45.29 -80.85 -16.67
N GLU A 928 -46.17 -80.34 -15.84
CA GLU A 928 -47.41 -79.67 -16.25
C GLU A 928 -47.10 -78.43 -17.10
N GLN A 929 -46.05 -77.67 -16.74
CA GLN A 929 -45.56 -76.54 -17.52
C GLN A 929 -44.96 -76.98 -18.88
N GLU A 930 -44.18 -78.06 -18.90
CA GLU A 930 -43.66 -78.67 -20.13
C GLU A 930 -44.81 -79.04 -21.09
N GLU A 931 -45.87 -79.70 -20.59
CA GLU A 931 -47.03 -80.11 -21.39
C GLU A 931 -47.79 -78.91 -21.97
N ILE A 932 -47.97 -77.84 -21.18
CA ILE A 932 -48.61 -76.60 -21.65
C ILE A 932 -47.81 -75.98 -22.80
N LEU A 933 -46.48 -75.92 -22.68
CA LEU A 933 -45.60 -75.35 -23.71
C LEU A 933 -45.62 -76.16 -25.00
N ILE A 934 -45.55 -77.49 -24.90
CA ILE A 934 -45.65 -78.39 -26.05
C ILE A 934 -47.00 -78.21 -26.76
N ALA A 935 -48.11 -78.09 -26.01
CA ALA A 935 -49.44 -77.85 -26.56
C ALA A 935 -49.57 -76.46 -27.24
N CYS A 936 -48.81 -75.47 -26.76
CA CYS A 936 -48.72 -74.15 -27.37
C CYS A 936 -47.78 -74.11 -28.59
N GLY A 937 -47.11 -75.21 -28.91
CA GLY A 937 -46.17 -75.31 -30.05
C GLY A 937 -44.73 -74.92 -29.71
N CYS A 938 -44.44 -74.54 -28.46
CA CYS A 938 -43.08 -74.20 -28.05
C CYS A 938 -42.22 -75.48 -27.99
N ARG A 939 -41.13 -75.48 -28.75
CA ARG A 939 -40.27 -76.67 -28.92
C ARG A 939 -39.08 -76.70 -27.96
N TYR A 940 -38.62 -75.54 -27.51
CA TYR A 940 -37.41 -75.42 -26.71
C TYR A 940 -37.71 -74.82 -25.34
N GLY A 941 -36.96 -75.23 -24.33
CA GLY A 941 -37.12 -74.65 -23.00
C GLY A 941 -35.94 -74.88 -22.07
N GLN A 942 -35.92 -74.12 -20.99
CA GLN A 942 -34.94 -74.25 -19.92
C GLN A 942 -35.59 -74.04 -18.56
N GLY A 943 -35.04 -74.69 -17.53
CA GLY A 943 -35.54 -74.57 -16.17
C GLY A 943 -35.11 -75.73 -15.27
N PHE A 944 -35.49 -75.63 -14.00
CA PHE A 944 -35.05 -76.58 -12.96
C PHE A 944 -35.60 -78.00 -13.14
N LEU A 945 -36.64 -78.19 -13.96
CA LEU A 945 -37.11 -79.52 -14.34
C LEU A 945 -36.01 -80.33 -15.04
N TYR A 946 -35.16 -79.67 -15.84
CA TYR A 946 -34.12 -80.32 -16.63
C TYR A 946 -32.74 -80.24 -16.00
N GLY A 947 -32.41 -79.09 -15.43
CA GLY A 947 -31.12 -78.86 -14.79
C GLY A 947 -31.04 -77.50 -14.12
N LYS A 948 -30.48 -77.48 -12.93
CA LYS A 948 -30.05 -76.23 -12.29
C LYS A 948 -28.76 -75.74 -12.98
N PRO A 949 -28.44 -74.43 -12.91
CA PRO A 949 -27.12 -73.94 -13.29
C PRO A 949 -26.03 -74.74 -12.58
N MET A 950 -25.06 -75.25 -13.33
CA MET A 950 -24.01 -76.13 -12.82
C MET A 950 -22.62 -75.60 -13.18
N ARG A 951 -21.60 -76.00 -12.43
CA ARG A 951 -20.22 -75.57 -12.69
C ARG A 951 -19.70 -76.10 -14.02
N GLU A 952 -18.68 -75.45 -14.57
CA GLU A 952 -18.08 -75.84 -15.85
C GLU A 952 -17.70 -77.33 -15.90
N GLU A 953 -17.10 -77.91 -14.86
CA GLU A 953 -16.72 -79.33 -14.87
C GLU A 953 -17.92 -80.29 -14.80
N GLU A 954 -18.99 -79.87 -14.12
CA GLU A 954 -20.23 -80.64 -14.04
C GLU A 954 -20.98 -80.60 -15.36
N PHE A 955 -21.02 -79.43 -15.99
CA PHE A 955 -21.63 -79.25 -17.32
C PHE A 955 -20.87 -80.02 -18.41
N ASP A 956 -19.54 -80.06 -18.33
CA ASP A 956 -18.70 -80.86 -19.22
C ASP A 956 -19.14 -82.33 -19.17
N ARG A 957 -19.25 -82.93 -17.98
CA ARG A 957 -19.73 -84.32 -17.84
C ARG A 957 -21.18 -84.49 -18.31
N PHE A 958 -22.04 -83.54 -17.97
CA PHE A 958 -23.46 -83.56 -18.32
C PHE A 958 -23.66 -83.62 -19.85
N LEU A 959 -22.90 -82.85 -20.62
CA LEU A 959 -22.99 -82.89 -22.08
C LEU A 959 -22.61 -84.25 -22.67
N ASP A 960 -21.64 -84.95 -22.09
CA ASP A 960 -21.23 -86.27 -22.59
C ASP A 960 -22.33 -87.34 -22.39
N GLU A 961 -23.26 -87.11 -21.45
CA GLU A 961 -24.37 -88.02 -21.13
C GLU A 961 -25.69 -87.69 -21.85
N HIS A 962 -25.89 -86.44 -22.28
CA HIS A 962 -27.21 -85.91 -22.67
C HIS A 962 -27.32 -85.38 -24.13
N LEU A 963 -26.28 -85.59 -24.96
CA LEU A 963 -26.27 -85.21 -26.39
C LEU A 963 -26.82 -86.29 -27.34
#